data_AF-A0A849EX75-F1
#
_entry.id   AF-A0A849EX75-F1
#
_cell.length_a   1.000
_cell.length_b   1.000
_cell.length_c   1.000
_cell.angle_alpha   90.00
_cell.angle_beta   90.00
_cell.angle_gamma   90.00
#
_symmetry.space_group_name_H-M   'P 1'
#
loop_
_entity.id
_entity.type
_entity.pdbx_description
1 polymer ?
#
loop_
_entity_poly.entity_id
_entity_poly.type
_entity_poly.pdbx_seq_one_letter_code
_entity_poly.pdbx_strand_id
1 'polypeptide(L)'
;MNAQNLALVGMKKHLSFAYSRKTVTFLIMCLVTTGCALIQLKKENAKGLSSTVLVGRISTAFPCDGPIIVAAYSMNQGKREVAHYSVLHTYGEYELIVAKGNYYVFAYWDKNSNLIYDANEPAGQYGNPKMVTAPAGGVVGNINIAIPFKTQTIHVPSGFEVSSIKPNTLCSRQAGDITDLDDERFSEELGTKGFWEPFSFFKQFGGNIYFLEEYDPAKTPILFIHGASGTPKGWRYFVNNIDRSRFQPWFFYYPSGSRINGMSYLLLWKLTNLQAKYHFNQIYITAHSMGGLVARSFIINHDDQFPYVKLFIALATPWGGDRMAEYGVKQSPAVIPCWIDLQPEGDFIKSLYTTKLPEHVSFYMFYGHKGSRNPFRSNNDGTITLSSLLDHRPQSEAKMNYAFNEDHGTILFSKDVLAQYNAILNTFDEKQRASLHRSGGYLKILFSYDYPFDGVRPSPTLLLQPVGKKNAETVIELSAYDSGRILGPFPVGDYLATFGAFTAIGRNDVPVTIANTETSELKYILTPDNVIYGCLISAMQSKDWGAGMPYEANFTIQSITLNGAGIHRKLQLLEGDDVNIFFDYTVSRADLYYKGNFVFFGLPPGEYELIIHAKGYKPFLKKCFVKTGMQLDPMLIELTPE
;
A
#
# COMPACT_ATOMS: atom_id res chain seq x y z
N MET A 1 -2.06 35.37 62.23
CA MET A 1 -1.71 35.07 63.63
C MET A 1 -1.39 33.59 63.74
N ASN A 2 -0.27 33.29 64.38
CA ASN A 2 0.51 32.05 64.27
C ASN A 2 -0.17 30.78 64.80
N ALA A 3 0.19 29.65 64.18
CA ALA A 3 0.29 28.35 64.85
C ALA A 3 1.49 27.57 64.29
N GLN A 4 2.69 28.08 64.58
CA GLN A 4 3.91 27.26 64.69
C GLN A 4 3.97 26.69 66.10
N ASN A 5 4.50 25.47 66.23
CA ASN A 5 4.89 24.76 67.45
C ASN A 5 3.83 23.87 68.13
N LEU A 6 3.74 22.63 67.65
CA LEU A 6 3.64 21.37 68.40
C LEU A 6 3.74 20.26 67.32
N ALA A 7 4.70 19.35 67.25
CA ALA A 7 5.64 18.86 68.24
C ALA A 7 6.90 18.36 67.51
N LEU A 8 8.05 18.83 67.98
CA LEU A 8 9.39 18.43 67.56
C LEU A 8 9.99 17.64 68.72
N VAL A 9 9.47 16.44 68.99
CA VAL A 9 10.11 15.43 69.86
C VAL A 9 9.75 14.05 69.30
N GLY A 10 10.72 13.43 68.62
CA GLY A 10 10.54 12.14 67.94
C GLY A 10 11.59 11.81 66.87
N MET A 11 12.66 12.64 66.71
CA MET A 11 13.83 12.26 65.93
C MET A 11 14.79 11.42 66.79
N LYS A 12 14.78 10.11 66.56
CA LYS A 12 15.96 9.21 66.48
C LYS A 12 15.51 7.77 66.77
N LYS A 13 15.15 7.04 65.71
CA LYS A 13 15.53 5.62 65.52
C LYS A 13 15.01 5.09 64.17
N HIS A 14 15.97 4.60 63.38
CA HIS A 14 15.84 3.70 62.24
C HIS A 14 14.96 4.09 61.05
N LEU A 15 15.60 4.59 59.99
CA LEU A 15 15.37 4.07 58.63
C LEU A 15 16.60 4.38 57.77
N SER A 16 17.61 3.54 57.90
CA SER A 16 18.62 3.36 56.87
C SER A 16 17.91 2.83 55.63
N PHE A 17 17.72 3.64 54.60
CA PHE A 17 17.32 3.15 53.28
C PHE A 17 18.53 2.48 52.63
N ALA A 18 18.86 1.27 53.10
CA ALA A 18 19.74 0.37 52.39
C ALA A 18 18.95 -0.12 51.18
N TYR A 19 19.14 0.53 50.03
CA TYR A 19 18.73 -0.05 48.76
C TYR A 19 19.39 -1.43 48.66
N SER A 20 18.60 -2.50 48.70
CA SER A 20 19.14 -3.84 48.57
C SER A 20 19.86 -3.92 47.22
N ARG A 21 21.04 -4.56 47.16
CA ARG A 21 21.76 -4.81 45.90
C ARG A 21 20.82 -5.37 44.82
N LYS A 22 19.82 -6.18 45.20
CA LYS A 22 18.81 -6.74 44.30
C LYS A 22 17.87 -5.70 43.69
N THR A 23 17.49 -4.64 44.41
CA THR A 23 16.62 -3.56 43.91
C THR A 23 17.36 -2.65 42.94
N VAL A 24 18.63 -2.35 43.21
CA VAL A 24 19.51 -1.59 42.30
C VAL A 24 19.84 -2.42 41.06
N THR A 25 20.13 -3.71 41.21
CA THR A 25 20.34 -4.62 40.08
C THR A 25 19.07 -4.78 39.22
N PHE A 26 17.88 -4.85 39.82
CA PHE A 26 16.61 -4.93 39.07
C PHE A 26 16.28 -3.61 38.34
N LEU A 27 16.53 -2.46 38.96
CA LEU A 27 16.37 -1.15 38.30
C LEU A 27 17.36 -0.97 37.15
N ILE A 28 18.63 -1.37 37.34
CA ILE A 28 19.65 -1.38 36.29
C ILE A 28 19.27 -2.36 35.19
N MET A 29 18.75 -3.55 35.52
CA MET A 29 18.31 -4.53 34.53
C MET A 29 17.13 -4.01 33.69
N CYS A 30 16.14 -3.36 34.30
CA CYS A 30 15.03 -2.70 33.58
C CYS A 30 15.49 -1.49 32.73
N LEU A 31 16.51 -0.73 33.19
CA LEU A 31 17.12 0.36 32.42
C LEU A 31 17.98 -0.17 31.25
N VAL A 32 18.63 -1.33 31.42
CA VAL A 32 19.43 -2.00 30.39
C VAL A 32 18.53 -2.62 29.33
N THR A 33 17.41 -3.28 29.69
CA THR A 33 16.49 -3.88 28.70
C THR A 33 15.75 -2.82 27.86
N THR A 34 15.31 -1.73 28.49
CA THR A 34 14.67 -0.59 27.77
C THR A 34 15.69 0.17 26.91
N GLY A 35 16.93 0.32 27.39
CA GLY A 35 18.02 0.89 26.60
C GLY A 35 18.36 0.07 25.35
N CYS A 36 18.40 -1.26 25.45
CA CYS A 36 18.62 -2.15 24.31
C CYS A 36 17.50 -2.04 23.26
N ALA A 37 16.24 -1.98 23.68
CA ALA A 37 15.10 -1.83 22.77
C ALA A 37 15.14 -0.49 22.01
N LEU A 38 15.47 0.62 22.68
CA LEU A 38 15.57 1.94 22.04
C LEU A 38 16.78 2.04 21.08
N ILE A 39 17.91 1.41 21.42
CA ILE A 39 19.06 1.30 20.51
C ILE A 39 18.68 0.48 19.27
N GLN A 40 17.95 -0.62 19.44
CA GLN A 40 17.45 -1.43 18.34
C GLN A 40 16.49 -0.62 17.46
N LEU A 41 15.51 0.07 18.03
CA LEU A 41 14.59 0.95 17.30
C LEU A 41 15.35 2.03 16.50
N LYS A 42 16.40 2.64 17.07
CA LYS A 42 17.24 3.60 16.33
C LYS A 42 17.92 2.98 15.11
N LYS A 43 18.39 1.72 15.21
CA LYS A 43 18.96 0.98 14.08
C LYS A 43 17.90 0.64 13.04
N GLU A 44 16.70 0.23 13.47
CA GLU A 44 15.56 -0.06 12.60
C GLU A 44 15.16 1.18 11.79
N ASN A 45 15.07 2.35 12.45
CA ASN A 45 14.78 3.61 11.78
C ASN A 45 15.86 3.98 10.75
N ALA A 46 17.13 3.88 11.12
CA ALA A 46 18.22 4.19 10.20
C ALA A 46 18.19 3.30 8.96
N LYS A 47 17.88 2.00 9.12
CA LYS A 47 17.70 1.08 7.99
C LYS A 47 16.48 1.44 7.15
N GLY A 48 15.34 1.74 7.79
CA GLY A 48 14.11 2.12 7.10
C GLY A 48 14.27 3.40 6.26
N LEU A 49 14.96 4.41 6.78
CA LEU A 49 15.25 5.67 6.07
C LEU A 49 16.27 5.52 4.94
N SER A 50 17.22 4.60 5.08
CA SER A 50 18.26 4.34 4.06
C SER A 50 17.87 3.25 3.04
N SER A 51 16.63 2.77 3.10
CA SER A 51 16.12 1.70 2.22
C SER A 51 14.98 2.18 1.34
N THR A 52 14.74 1.43 0.28
CA THR A 52 13.65 1.62 -0.68
C THR A 52 12.94 0.29 -0.89
N VAL A 53 11.65 0.36 -1.20
CA VAL A 53 10.89 -0.82 -1.64
C VAL A 53 10.93 -0.90 -3.17
N LEU A 54 11.43 -2.01 -3.70
CA LEU A 54 11.34 -2.37 -5.11
C LEU A 54 10.05 -3.15 -5.33
N VAL A 55 9.23 -2.75 -6.30
CA VAL A 55 7.98 -3.43 -6.64
C VAL A 55 7.91 -3.78 -8.12
N GLY A 56 7.26 -4.89 -8.42
CA GLY A 56 7.12 -5.39 -9.77
C GLY A 56 6.08 -6.49 -9.86
N ARG A 57 5.95 -7.07 -11.04
CA ARG A 57 5.06 -8.20 -11.30
C ARG A 57 5.78 -9.33 -12.00
N ILE A 58 5.45 -10.55 -11.61
CA ILE A 58 5.80 -11.78 -12.31
C ILE A 58 4.65 -12.13 -13.26
N SER A 59 4.98 -12.32 -14.53
CA SER A 59 4.05 -12.76 -15.56
C SER A 59 4.50 -14.10 -16.13
N THR A 60 3.55 -15.02 -16.29
CA THR A 60 3.77 -16.33 -16.93
C THR A 60 2.59 -16.68 -17.81
N ALA A 61 2.83 -17.49 -18.85
CA ALA A 61 1.77 -18.07 -19.68
C ALA A 61 1.29 -19.44 -19.18
N PHE A 62 1.92 -19.98 -18.13
CA PHE A 62 1.66 -21.33 -17.61
C PHE A 62 1.86 -21.32 -16.08
N PRO A 63 0.95 -21.89 -15.31
CA PRO A 63 1.19 -22.15 -13.90
C PRO A 63 2.19 -23.31 -13.74
N CYS A 64 2.95 -23.29 -12.65
CA CYS A 64 3.78 -24.40 -12.18
C CYS A 64 3.56 -24.58 -10.69
N ASP A 65 3.73 -25.82 -10.22
CA ASP A 65 3.67 -26.13 -8.79
C ASP A 65 4.92 -25.59 -8.07
N GLY A 66 4.73 -25.17 -6.83
CA GLY A 66 5.77 -24.59 -5.97
C GLY A 66 5.78 -23.06 -5.95
N PRO A 67 6.42 -22.46 -4.93
CA PRO A 67 6.49 -21.02 -4.78
C PRO A 67 7.38 -20.37 -5.85
N ILE A 68 7.11 -19.10 -6.15
CA ILE A 68 8.01 -18.26 -6.93
C ILE A 68 8.90 -17.49 -5.97
N ILE A 69 10.21 -17.58 -6.17
CA ILE A 69 11.19 -16.80 -5.43
C ILE A 69 11.61 -15.62 -6.31
N VAL A 70 11.50 -14.41 -5.77
CA VAL A 70 12.00 -13.19 -6.41
C VAL A 70 13.12 -12.64 -5.56
N ALA A 71 14.28 -12.34 -6.13
CA ALA A 71 15.43 -11.87 -5.36
C ALA A 71 16.12 -10.68 -6.01
N ALA A 72 16.53 -9.73 -5.17
CA ALA A 72 17.41 -8.63 -5.54
C ALA A 72 18.83 -8.93 -5.05
N TYR A 73 19.81 -8.82 -5.96
CA TYR A 73 21.22 -9.00 -5.63
C TYR A 73 22.07 -7.83 -6.13
N SER A 74 23.15 -7.55 -5.43
CA SER A 74 24.19 -6.61 -5.85
C SER A 74 25.45 -7.37 -6.28
N MET A 75 26.34 -6.69 -7.00
CA MET A 75 27.67 -7.20 -7.35
C MET A 75 28.70 -6.58 -6.40
N ASN A 76 29.34 -7.40 -5.57
CA ASN A 76 30.37 -6.98 -4.63
C ASN A 76 31.67 -7.74 -4.91
N GLN A 77 32.72 -7.05 -5.39
CA GLN A 77 34.01 -7.65 -5.76
C GLN A 77 33.88 -8.89 -6.68
N GLY A 78 32.95 -8.85 -7.63
CA GLY A 78 32.68 -9.96 -8.57
C GLY A 78 31.78 -11.08 -8.02
N LYS A 79 31.40 -11.02 -6.74
CA LYS A 79 30.43 -11.94 -6.11
C LYS A 79 29.02 -11.35 -6.13
N ARG A 80 28.02 -12.22 -6.30
CA ARG A 80 26.60 -11.86 -6.20
C ARG A 80 26.17 -11.99 -4.74
N GLU A 81 25.64 -10.92 -4.16
CA GLU A 81 25.15 -10.90 -2.78
C GLU A 81 23.65 -10.59 -2.77
N VAL A 82 22.83 -11.51 -2.27
CA VAL A 82 21.37 -11.31 -2.15
C VAL A 82 21.10 -10.31 -1.03
N ALA A 83 20.46 -9.19 -1.39
CA ALA A 83 20.07 -8.16 -0.43
C ALA A 83 18.74 -8.51 0.27
N HIS A 84 17.80 -9.04 -0.51
CA HIS A 84 16.48 -9.47 -0.06
C HIS A 84 15.83 -10.40 -1.08
N TYR A 85 14.91 -11.25 -0.62
CA TYR A 85 14.07 -12.08 -1.48
C TYR A 85 12.62 -12.09 -0.99
N SER A 86 11.69 -12.30 -1.92
CA SER A 86 10.27 -12.48 -1.70
C SER A 86 9.84 -13.89 -2.10
N VAL A 87 8.81 -14.41 -1.43
CA VAL A 87 8.17 -15.69 -1.76
C VAL A 87 6.76 -15.36 -2.20
N LEU A 88 6.34 -15.86 -3.35
CA LEU A 88 4.98 -15.72 -3.88
C LEU A 88 4.34 -17.10 -4.00
N HIS A 89 3.08 -17.22 -3.60
CA HIS A 89 2.31 -18.46 -3.79
C HIS A 89 1.89 -18.66 -5.25
N THR A 90 1.85 -17.57 -6.04
CA THR A 90 1.58 -17.62 -7.48
C THR A 90 2.25 -16.44 -8.20
N TYR A 91 2.10 -16.38 -9.53
CA TYR A 91 2.54 -15.22 -10.31
C TYR A 91 1.69 -13.99 -9.96
N GLY A 92 2.25 -12.80 -10.16
CA GLY A 92 1.60 -11.54 -9.79
C GLY A 92 2.60 -10.59 -9.14
N GLU A 93 2.11 -9.71 -8.28
CA GLU A 93 2.90 -8.67 -7.64
C GLU A 93 3.94 -9.21 -6.65
N TYR A 94 5.03 -8.47 -6.50
CA TYR A 94 6.01 -8.69 -5.44
C TYR A 94 6.56 -7.37 -4.92
N GLU A 95 7.09 -7.42 -3.71
CA GLU A 95 7.91 -6.36 -3.12
C GLU A 95 9.24 -6.90 -2.57
N LEU A 96 10.28 -6.08 -2.63
CA LEU A 96 11.58 -6.31 -2.01
C LEU A 96 12.04 -5.03 -1.30
N ILE A 97 12.62 -5.13 -0.10
CA ILE A 97 13.23 -3.98 0.57
C ILE A 97 14.75 -4.07 0.50
N VAL A 98 15.38 -3.03 -0.06
CA VAL A 98 16.83 -2.97 -0.25
C VAL A 98 17.37 -1.62 0.24
N ALA A 99 18.62 -1.59 0.69
CA ALA A 99 19.29 -0.34 1.01
C ALA A 99 19.52 0.51 -0.26
N LYS A 100 19.88 1.78 -0.12
CA LYS A 100 20.36 2.61 -1.24
C LYS A 100 21.50 1.90 -1.97
N GLY A 101 21.38 1.75 -3.29
CA GLY A 101 22.37 1.02 -4.08
C GLY A 101 21.90 0.62 -5.46
N ASN A 102 22.69 -0.23 -6.12
CA ASN A 102 22.39 -0.76 -7.44
C ASN A 102 22.18 -2.28 -7.36
N TYR A 103 21.09 -2.75 -7.94
CA TYR A 103 20.63 -4.13 -7.83
C TYR A 103 20.24 -4.70 -9.20
N TYR A 104 20.33 -6.01 -9.31
CA TYR A 104 19.68 -6.80 -10.34
C TYR A 104 18.57 -7.62 -9.70
N VAL A 105 17.49 -7.86 -10.43
CA VAL A 105 16.33 -8.61 -9.92
C VAL A 105 16.04 -9.78 -10.86
N PHE A 106 15.86 -10.96 -10.26
CA PHE A 106 15.49 -12.18 -10.96
C PHE A 106 14.42 -12.95 -10.18
N ALA A 107 13.75 -13.86 -10.86
CA ALA A 107 12.74 -14.72 -10.28
C ALA A 107 12.80 -16.14 -10.86
N TYR A 108 12.44 -17.14 -10.07
CA TYR A 108 12.35 -18.54 -10.51
C TYR A 108 11.27 -19.29 -9.74
N TRP A 109 10.75 -20.37 -10.35
CA TRP A 109 9.89 -21.34 -9.67
C TRP A 109 10.76 -22.30 -8.86
N ASP A 110 10.68 -22.22 -7.54
CA ASP A 110 11.39 -23.10 -6.61
C ASP A 110 10.55 -24.36 -6.38
N LYS A 111 10.72 -25.34 -7.27
CA LYS A 111 9.84 -26.52 -7.34
C LYS A 111 10.01 -27.45 -6.15
N ASN A 112 11.16 -27.40 -5.50
CA ASN A 112 11.50 -28.24 -4.34
C ASN A 112 11.56 -27.43 -3.03
N SER A 113 11.26 -26.12 -3.07
CA SER A 113 11.22 -25.22 -1.92
C SER A 113 12.53 -25.16 -1.14
N ASN A 114 13.67 -25.27 -1.84
CA ASN A 114 15.00 -25.31 -1.23
C ASN A 114 15.71 -23.94 -1.21
N LEU A 115 15.11 -22.89 -1.79
CA LEU A 115 15.71 -21.55 -1.97
C LEU A 115 17.04 -21.54 -2.73
N ILE A 116 17.23 -22.48 -3.65
CA ILE A 116 18.38 -22.59 -4.55
C ILE A 116 17.82 -22.63 -5.97
N TYR A 117 18.36 -21.79 -6.85
CA TYR A 117 17.97 -21.83 -8.27
C TYR A 117 18.57 -23.05 -8.97
N ASP A 118 17.76 -24.09 -9.21
CA ASP A 118 18.17 -25.35 -9.83
C ASP A 118 18.02 -25.32 -11.37
N ALA A 119 18.81 -26.15 -12.09
CA ALA A 119 18.94 -26.06 -13.55
C ALA A 119 17.64 -26.32 -14.33
N ASN A 120 16.67 -27.00 -13.72
CA ASN A 120 15.39 -27.39 -14.31
C ASN A 120 14.23 -26.45 -13.92
N GLU A 121 14.55 -25.34 -13.27
CA GLU A 121 13.57 -24.38 -12.77
C GLU A 121 13.34 -23.25 -13.79
N PRO A 122 12.08 -23.00 -14.19
CA PRO A 122 11.76 -21.85 -15.00
C PRO A 122 12.17 -20.56 -14.29
N ALA A 123 12.92 -19.71 -14.98
CA ALA A 123 13.43 -18.47 -14.42
C ALA A 123 13.38 -17.30 -15.41
N GLY A 124 13.26 -16.11 -14.85
CA GLY A 124 13.23 -14.83 -15.55
C GLY A 124 14.08 -13.81 -14.81
N GLN A 125 14.41 -12.73 -15.51
CA GLN A 125 15.13 -11.60 -14.94
C GLN A 125 14.57 -10.29 -15.48
N TYR A 126 14.77 -9.21 -14.74
CA TYR A 126 14.36 -7.89 -15.20
C TYR A 126 15.31 -7.38 -16.29
N GLY A 127 14.77 -7.12 -17.49
CA GLY A 127 15.55 -6.72 -18.67
C GLY A 127 16.61 -7.76 -19.07
N ASN A 128 17.67 -7.32 -19.79
CA ASN A 128 18.75 -8.20 -20.24
C ASN A 128 20.14 -7.83 -19.68
N PRO A 129 20.48 -8.27 -18.45
CA PRO A 129 19.80 -7.86 -17.23
C PRO A 129 19.93 -6.34 -17.05
N LYS A 130 18.84 -5.70 -16.62
CA LYS A 130 18.85 -4.27 -16.35
C LYS A 130 19.12 -4.00 -14.88
N MET A 131 20.01 -3.04 -14.62
CA MET A 131 20.30 -2.57 -13.27
C MET A 131 19.18 -1.65 -12.77
N VAL A 132 18.77 -1.85 -11.53
CA VAL A 132 17.82 -1.03 -10.78
C VAL A 132 18.60 -0.20 -9.77
N THR A 133 18.48 1.13 -9.85
CA THR A 133 19.05 2.04 -8.86
C THR A 133 18.00 2.35 -7.79
N ALA A 134 18.28 1.94 -6.55
CA ALA A 134 17.46 2.21 -5.39
C ALA A 134 17.96 3.50 -4.68
N PRO A 135 17.13 4.54 -4.51
CA PRO A 135 17.46 5.70 -3.68
C PRO A 135 17.46 5.33 -2.18
N ALA A 136 17.51 6.33 -1.30
CA ALA A 136 17.19 6.15 0.11
C ALA A 136 15.75 6.66 0.33
N GLY A 137 14.83 5.79 0.74
CA GLY A 137 13.40 6.09 0.87
C GLY A 137 12.58 5.72 -0.36
N GLY A 138 11.26 5.69 -0.22
CA GLY A 138 10.35 5.58 -1.35
C GLY A 138 10.08 4.19 -1.90
N VAL A 139 9.57 4.16 -3.14
CA VAL A 139 9.19 2.95 -3.89
C VAL A 139 9.66 3.03 -5.34
N VAL A 140 10.48 2.08 -5.79
CA VAL A 140 10.87 1.94 -7.21
C VAL A 140 9.99 0.86 -7.83
N GLY A 141 9.14 1.24 -8.79
CA GLY A 141 8.20 0.33 -9.44
C GLY A 141 8.59 -0.12 -10.85
N ASN A 142 7.65 -0.84 -11.48
CA ASN A 142 7.72 -1.36 -12.86
C ASN A 142 8.89 -2.32 -13.13
N ILE A 143 9.33 -3.05 -12.11
CA ILE A 143 10.35 -4.09 -12.24
C ILE A 143 9.65 -5.39 -12.65
N ASN A 144 9.07 -5.43 -13.84
CA ASN A 144 8.27 -6.58 -14.27
C ASN A 144 9.16 -7.69 -14.87
N ILE A 145 8.89 -8.94 -14.50
CA ILE A 145 9.66 -10.11 -14.93
C ILE A 145 8.71 -11.10 -15.61
N ALA A 146 9.04 -11.50 -16.83
CA ALA A 146 8.40 -12.63 -17.49
C ALA A 146 9.20 -13.90 -17.20
N ILE A 147 8.53 -14.97 -16.81
CA ILE A 147 9.14 -16.30 -16.70
C ILE A 147 8.58 -17.17 -17.83
N PRO A 148 9.42 -17.57 -18.81
CA PRO A 148 8.99 -18.38 -19.95
C PRO A 148 8.97 -19.87 -19.63
N PHE A 149 8.24 -20.63 -20.46
CA PHE A 149 8.04 -22.08 -20.28
C PHE A 149 9.32 -22.88 -20.49
N LYS A 150 10.08 -22.51 -21.52
CA LYS A 150 11.40 -23.12 -21.75
C LYS A 150 12.39 -22.49 -20.79
N THR A 151 13.05 -23.34 -20.01
CA THR A 151 14.23 -22.95 -19.21
C THR A 151 15.21 -22.19 -20.10
N GLN A 152 15.45 -20.95 -19.74
CA GLN A 152 16.40 -20.08 -20.42
C GLN A 152 17.56 -19.77 -19.47
N THR A 153 18.74 -19.58 -20.04
CA THR A 153 19.90 -19.14 -19.26
C THR A 153 19.70 -17.68 -18.85
N ILE A 154 19.48 -17.44 -17.57
CA ILE A 154 19.57 -16.10 -16.97
C ILE A 154 21.00 -15.84 -16.50
N HIS A 155 21.31 -14.58 -16.16
CA HIS A 155 22.64 -14.18 -15.68
C HIS A 155 23.03 -14.79 -14.33
N VAL A 156 22.06 -15.28 -13.57
CA VAL A 156 22.29 -16.01 -12.32
C VAL A 156 22.55 -17.48 -12.67
N PRO A 157 23.68 -18.08 -12.23
CA PRO A 157 23.97 -19.47 -12.55
C PRO A 157 23.08 -20.44 -11.76
N SER A 158 22.86 -21.63 -12.30
CA SER A 158 22.26 -22.72 -11.52
C SER A 158 23.11 -23.08 -10.29
N GLY A 159 22.46 -23.53 -9.22
CA GLY A 159 23.06 -23.75 -7.91
C GLY A 159 23.20 -22.48 -7.08
N PHE A 160 22.67 -21.35 -7.54
CA PHE A 160 22.74 -20.09 -6.80
C PHE A 160 21.79 -20.11 -5.60
N GLU A 161 22.38 -20.15 -4.41
CA GLU A 161 21.65 -20.13 -3.14
C GLU A 161 21.17 -18.71 -2.82
N VAL A 162 19.84 -18.55 -2.71
CA VAL A 162 19.21 -17.26 -2.39
C VAL A 162 19.35 -16.91 -0.92
N SER A 163 19.27 -17.91 -0.04
CA SER A 163 19.44 -17.74 1.40
C SER A 163 20.02 -18.99 2.03
N SER A 164 21.01 -18.81 2.90
CA SER A 164 21.56 -19.88 3.75
C SER A 164 20.64 -20.26 4.91
N ILE A 165 19.67 -19.40 5.25
CA ILE A 165 18.66 -19.68 6.27
C ILE A 165 17.44 -20.27 5.56
N LYS A 166 17.20 -21.57 5.79
CA LYS A 166 16.04 -22.27 5.25
C LYS A 166 14.94 -22.29 6.33
N PRO A 167 13.87 -21.49 6.20
CA PRO A 167 12.75 -21.58 7.13
C PRO A 167 12.03 -22.92 6.94
N ASN A 168 11.38 -23.41 7.99
CA ASN A 168 10.58 -24.65 7.92
C ASN A 168 9.43 -24.54 6.92
N THR A 169 8.86 -23.34 6.79
CA THR A 169 7.75 -23.04 5.86
C THR A 169 8.02 -21.73 5.14
N LEU A 170 7.91 -21.76 3.81
CA LEU A 170 7.99 -20.56 2.98
C LEU A 170 6.65 -19.83 3.01
N CYS A 171 6.62 -18.66 3.63
CA CYS A 171 5.42 -17.84 3.76
C CYS A 171 5.32 -16.86 2.59
N SER A 172 4.19 -16.89 1.87
CA SER A 172 3.94 -15.94 0.78
C SER A 172 3.81 -14.51 1.30
N ARG A 173 4.42 -13.56 0.59
CA ARG A 173 4.27 -12.11 0.79
C ARG A 173 3.33 -11.45 -0.23
N GLN A 174 2.77 -12.26 -1.14
CA GLN A 174 1.79 -11.85 -2.13
C GLN A 174 0.38 -11.74 -1.52
N ALA A 175 -0.43 -10.76 -1.98
CA ALA A 175 -1.79 -10.55 -1.52
C ALA A 175 -2.70 -11.75 -1.85
N GLY A 176 -3.63 -12.04 -0.95
CA GLY A 176 -4.57 -13.15 -1.08
C GLY A 176 -3.99 -14.50 -0.67
N ASP A 177 -2.85 -14.51 0.05
CA ASP A 177 -2.35 -15.72 0.71
C ASP A 177 -3.40 -16.25 1.70
N ILE A 178 -3.70 -17.54 1.61
CA ILE A 178 -4.76 -18.19 2.39
C ILE A 178 -4.13 -18.85 3.61
N THR A 179 -4.65 -18.54 4.78
CA THR A 179 -4.18 -19.09 6.05
C THR A 179 -5.24 -19.04 7.14
N ASP A 180 -5.02 -19.74 8.25
CA ASP A 180 -5.89 -19.68 9.42
C ASP A 180 -5.48 -18.58 10.42
N LEU A 181 -6.42 -18.14 11.26
CA LEU A 181 -6.18 -17.16 12.33
C LEU A 181 -5.27 -17.68 13.46
N ASP A 182 -5.05 -18.98 13.56
CA ASP A 182 -4.12 -19.63 14.50
C ASP A 182 -2.70 -19.80 13.94
N ASP A 183 -2.44 -19.34 12.71
CA ASP A 183 -1.09 -19.33 12.14
C ASP A 183 -0.11 -18.52 13.02
N GLU A 184 1.11 -19.05 13.20
CA GLU A 184 2.16 -18.46 14.03
C GLU A 184 2.51 -17.02 13.61
N ARG A 185 2.34 -16.70 12.31
CA ARG A 185 2.50 -15.35 11.76
C ARG A 185 1.61 -14.32 12.45
N PHE A 186 0.48 -14.72 13.03
CA PHE A 186 -0.47 -13.81 13.68
C PHE A 186 -0.34 -13.77 15.20
N SER A 187 0.75 -14.29 15.74
CA SER A 187 1.08 -14.20 17.16
C SER A 187 1.24 -12.75 17.65
N GLU A 188 0.89 -12.52 18.92
CA GLU A 188 1.00 -11.20 19.56
C GLU A 188 2.44 -10.67 19.61
N GLU A 189 3.43 -11.57 19.69
CA GLU A 189 4.85 -11.24 19.62
C GLU A 189 5.20 -10.59 18.27
N LEU A 190 4.69 -11.14 17.16
CA LEU A 190 4.89 -10.56 15.83
C LEU A 190 4.11 -9.26 15.63
N GLY A 191 2.93 -9.12 16.25
CA GLY A 191 2.24 -7.82 16.34
C GLY A 191 3.11 -6.76 17.02
N THR A 192 3.69 -7.10 18.17
CA THR A 192 4.62 -6.25 18.92
C THR A 192 5.88 -5.93 18.10
N LYS A 193 6.46 -6.92 17.41
CA LYS A 193 7.58 -6.74 16.49
C LYS A 193 7.24 -5.77 15.36
N GLY A 194 6.04 -5.87 14.78
CA GLY A 194 5.57 -4.95 13.74
C GLY A 194 5.48 -3.49 14.22
N PHE A 195 5.34 -3.27 15.53
CA PHE A 195 5.30 -1.94 16.13
C PHE A 195 6.69 -1.41 16.52
N TRP A 196 7.52 -2.24 17.16
CA TRP A 196 8.83 -1.81 17.69
C TRP A 196 10.00 -2.03 16.73
N GLU A 197 9.87 -2.94 15.77
CA GLU A 197 10.90 -3.29 14.77
C GLU A 197 10.29 -3.36 13.35
N PRO A 198 9.67 -2.26 12.88
CA PRO A 198 8.87 -2.26 11.66
C PRO A 198 9.66 -2.64 10.39
N PHE A 199 10.94 -2.27 10.30
CA PHE A 199 11.79 -2.61 9.16
C PHE A 199 12.07 -4.12 9.11
N SER A 200 12.47 -4.70 10.23
CA SER A 200 12.72 -6.14 10.35
C SER A 200 11.45 -6.97 10.17
N PHE A 201 10.30 -6.48 10.66
CA PHE A 201 8.99 -7.08 10.37
C PHE A 201 8.73 -7.09 8.86
N PHE A 202 8.83 -5.93 8.19
CA PHE A 202 8.57 -5.82 6.75
C PHE A 202 9.53 -6.69 5.94
N LYS A 203 10.82 -6.73 6.31
CA LYS A 203 11.79 -7.61 5.65
C LYS A 203 11.44 -9.10 5.81
N GLN A 204 10.79 -9.48 6.91
CA GLN A 204 10.41 -10.87 7.15
C GLN A 204 9.08 -11.22 6.49
N PHE A 205 8.06 -10.39 6.62
CA PHE A 205 6.67 -10.72 6.27
C PHE A 205 6.04 -9.80 5.21
N GLY A 206 6.71 -8.71 4.83
CA GLY A 206 6.12 -7.62 4.06
C GLY A 206 5.04 -6.88 4.86
N GLY A 207 4.07 -6.31 4.16
CA GLY A 207 2.74 -6.03 4.71
C GLY A 207 1.73 -6.56 3.71
N ASN A 208 0.81 -7.41 4.15
CA ASN A 208 0.05 -8.27 3.25
C ASN A 208 -1.45 -8.27 3.55
N ILE A 209 -2.26 -8.69 2.56
CA ILE A 209 -3.68 -8.98 2.75
C ILE A 209 -3.84 -10.50 2.75
N TYR A 210 -4.29 -11.05 3.88
CA TYR A 210 -4.52 -12.48 4.08
C TYR A 210 -6.00 -12.82 3.99
N PHE A 211 -6.30 -14.00 3.45
CA PHE A 211 -7.65 -14.57 3.39
C PHE A 211 -7.75 -15.81 4.29
N LEU A 212 -8.96 -16.17 4.72
CA LEU A 212 -9.23 -17.45 5.40
C LEU A 212 -9.66 -18.55 4.44
N GLU A 213 -10.10 -18.16 3.24
CA GLU A 213 -10.63 -19.04 2.22
C GLU A 213 -10.38 -18.43 0.83
N GLU A 214 -10.55 -19.25 -0.21
CA GLU A 214 -10.52 -18.74 -1.59
C GLU A 214 -11.55 -17.62 -1.79
N TYR A 215 -11.27 -16.70 -2.71
CA TYR A 215 -12.19 -15.61 -3.02
C TYR A 215 -13.51 -16.13 -3.60
N ASP A 216 -14.63 -15.77 -2.97
CA ASP A 216 -15.98 -16.06 -3.45
C ASP A 216 -16.65 -14.77 -3.98
N PRO A 217 -16.90 -14.66 -5.30
CA PRO A 217 -17.52 -13.47 -5.89
C PRO A 217 -18.98 -13.23 -5.46
N ALA A 218 -19.64 -14.20 -4.82
CA ALA A 218 -20.99 -14.02 -4.27
C ALA A 218 -21.00 -13.36 -2.88
N LYS A 219 -19.82 -13.25 -2.25
CA LYS A 219 -19.65 -12.65 -0.91
C LYS A 219 -19.03 -11.27 -1.02
N THR A 220 -19.45 -10.38 -0.13
CA THR A 220 -18.84 -9.06 -0.01
C THR A 220 -17.58 -9.15 0.85
N PRO A 221 -16.39 -8.77 0.35
CA PRO A 221 -15.19 -8.73 1.16
C PRO A 221 -15.30 -7.69 2.29
N ILE A 222 -14.89 -8.08 3.50
CA ILE A 222 -14.68 -7.17 4.63
C ILE A 222 -13.19 -7.16 4.96
N LEU A 223 -12.53 -6.05 4.67
CA LEU A 223 -11.14 -5.84 5.06
C LEU A 223 -11.07 -5.34 6.50
N PHE A 224 -10.50 -6.17 7.37
CA PHE A 224 -10.16 -5.84 8.74
C PHE A 224 -8.76 -5.24 8.82
N ILE A 225 -8.64 -4.05 9.43
CA ILE A 225 -7.39 -3.30 9.57
C ILE A 225 -7.10 -3.08 11.06
N HIS A 226 -6.05 -3.73 11.57
CA HIS A 226 -5.68 -3.67 12.99
C HIS A 226 -4.99 -2.35 13.37
N GLY A 227 -4.94 -2.06 14.67
CA GLY A 227 -4.21 -0.92 15.25
C GLY A 227 -2.76 -1.23 15.64
N ALA A 228 -2.18 -0.36 16.47
CA ALA A 228 -0.83 -0.53 17.00
C ALA A 228 -0.65 -1.89 17.70
N SER A 229 0.39 -2.64 17.32
CA SER A 229 0.69 -4.00 17.80
C SER A 229 -0.40 -5.06 17.57
N GLY A 230 -1.46 -4.74 16.82
CA GLY A 230 -2.54 -5.67 16.53
C GLY A 230 -2.15 -6.75 15.50
N THR A 231 -2.97 -7.80 15.40
CA THR A 231 -2.82 -8.88 14.43
C THR A 231 -4.18 -9.35 13.90
N PRO A 232 -4.24 -10.11 12.79
CA PRO A 232 -5.48 -10.72 12.30
C PRO A 232 -6.21 -11.54 13.36
N LYS A 233 -5.48 -12.22 14.26
CA LYS A 233 -6.04 -13.02 15.35
C LYS A 233 -6.95 -12.21 16.29
N GLY A 234 -6.68 -10.91 16.46
CA GLY A 234 -7.50 -10.01 17.28
C GLY A 234 -8.95 -9.85 16.79
N TRP A 235 -9.22 -10.14 15.52
CA TRP A 235 -10.54 -10.03 14.90
C TRP A 235 -11.40 -11.29 15.04
N ARG A 236 -10.89 -12.35 15.68
CA ARG A 236 -11.56 -13.66 15.80
C ARG A 236 -13.01 -13.54 16.29
N TYR A 237 -13.27 -12.67 17.26
CA TYR A 237 -14.61 -12.49 17.79
C TYR A 237 -15.60 -11.95 16.73
N PHE A 238 -15.18 -10.98 15.91
CA PHE A 238 -15.99 -10.48 14.80
C PHE A 238 -16.18 -11.57 13.74
N VAL A 239 -15.08 -12.19 13.30
CA VAL A 239 -15.06 -13.23 12.26
C VAL A 239 -16.00 -14.39 12.58
N ASN A 240 -16.08 -14.79 13.85
CA ASN A 240 -16.93 -15.91 14.29
C ASN A 240 -18.42 -15.54 14.40
N ASN A 241 -18.78 -14.27 14.33
CA ASN A 241 -20.14 -13.80 14.61
C ASN A 241 -20.72 -12.86 13.53
N ILE A 242 -20.04 -12.72 12.39
CA ILE A 242 -20.61 -12.13 11.17
C ILE A 242 -21.25 -13.23 10.31
N ASP A 243 -22.15 -12.84 9.40
CA ASP A 243 -22.74 -13.78 8.46
C ASP A 243 -21.74 -14.17 7.36
N ARG A 244 -21.01 -15.27 7.58
CA ARG A 244 -20.01 -15.83 6.65
C ARG A 244 -20.59 -16.38 5.36
N SER A 245 -21.92 -16.47 5.24
CA SER A 245 -22.58 -16.79 3.96
C SER A 245 -22.65 -15.58 3.03
N ARG A 246 -22.63 -14.36 3.60
CA ARG A 246 -22.70 -13.09 2.87
C ARG A 246 -21.38 -12.34 2.81
N PHE A 247 -20.54 -12.51 3.84
CA PHE A 247 -19.33 -11.71 4.04
C PHE A 247 -18.08 -12.58 4.09
N GLN A 248 -17.02 -12.12 3.43
CA GLN A 248 -15.73 -12.78 3.42
C GLN A 248 -14.67 -11.94 4.14
N PRO A 249 -14.14 -12.40 5.30
CA PRO A 249 -13.11 -11.69 6.04
C PRO A 249 -11.76 -11.69 5.34
N TRP A 250 -11.18 -10.52 5.15
CA TRP A 250 -9.80 -10.29 4.73
C TRP A 250 -9.05 -9.50 5.81
N PHE A 251 -7.73 -9.63 5.89
CA PHE A 251 -6.95 -8.94 6.93
C PHE A 251 -5.74 -8.23 6.34
N PHE A 252 -5.67 -6.92 6.51
CA PHE A 252 -4.45 -6.17 6.23
C PHE A 252 -3.53 -6.27 7.44
N TYR A 253 -2.45 -7.06 7.33
CA TYR A 253 -1.45 -7.25 8.38
C TYR A 253 -0.14 -6.57 7.99
N TYR A 254 0.22 -5.52 8.72
CA TYR A 254 1.26 -4.58 8.34
C TYR A 254 2.11 -4.15 9.56
N PRO A 255 3.36 -3.67 9.36
CA PRO A 255 4.18 -3.15 10.44
C PRO A 255 3.59 -1.84 10.98
N SER A 256 2.75 -1.95 12.02
CA SER A 256 2.04 -0.81 12.60
C SER A 256 2.95 0.31 13.15
N GLY A 257 4.24 0.05 13.38
CA GLY A 257 5.21 1.07 13.78
C GLY A 257 5.69 1.97 12.64
N SER A 258 5.43 1.60 11.38
CA SER A 258 5.79 2.38 10.20
C SER A 258 4.94 3.64 10.04
N ARG A 259 5.40 4.57 9.21
CA ARG A 259 4.63 5.76 8.81
C ARG A 259 3.27 5.35 8.24
N ILE A 260 2.21 6.01 8.69
CA ILE A 260 0.82 5.68 8.34
C ILE A 260 0.58 5.94 6.85
N ASN A 261 1.12 7.03 6.29
CA ASN A 261 1.00 7.33 4.86
C ASN A 261 1.61 6.22 3.98
N GLY A 262 2.77 5.67 4.37
CA GLY A 262 3.39 4.55 3.66
C GLY A 262 2.56 3.27 3.73
N MET A 263 1.89 3.01 4.85
CA MET A 263 0.99 1.85 5.00
C MET A 263 -0.31 2.02 4.22
N SER A 264 -0.83 3.24 4.13
CA SER A 264 -1.94 3.59 3.23
C SER A 264 -1.57 3.35 1.77
N TYR A 265 -0.38 3.76 1.35
CA TYR A 265 0.11 3.54 0.00
C TYR A 265 0.31 2.04 -0.29
N LEU A 266 0.91 1.29 0.65
CA LEU A 266 1.02 -0.17 0.54
C LEU A 266 -0.36 -0.85 0.42
N LEU A 267 -1.35 -0.38 1.18
CA LEU A 267 -2.71 -0.90 1.11
C LEU A 267 -3.32 -0.70 -0.28
N LEU A 268 -3.12 0.47 -0.90
CA LEU A 268 -3.51 0.70 -2.29
C LEU A 268 -2.87 -0.32 -3.22
N TRP A 269 -1.54 -0.50 -3.16
CA TRP A 269 -0.86 -1.48 -4.00
C TRP A 269 -1.48 -2.88 -3.86
N LYS A 270 -1.70 -3.36 -2.63
CA LYS A 270 -2.27 -4.69 -2.39
C LYS A 270 -3.71 -4.80 -2.90
N LEU A 271 -4.55 -3.80 -2.64
CA LEU A 271 -5.95 -3.82 -3.06
C LEU A 271 -6.11 -3.68 -4.57
N THR A 272 -5.36 -2.82 -5.25
CA THR A 272 -5.38 -2.72 -6.73
C THR A 272 -4.97 -4.04 -7.36
N ASN A 273 -3.97 -4.74 -6.81
CA ASN A 273 -3.59 -6.08 -7.29
C ASN A 273 -4.71 -7.12 -7.13
N LEU A 274 -5.36 -7.14 -5.96
CA LEU A 274 -6.51 -8.02 -5.73
C LEU A 274 -7.69 -7.66 -6.63
N GLN A 275 -7.93 -6.37 -6.87
CA GLN A 275 -9.00 -5.91 -7.75
C GLN A 275 -8.71 -6.27 -9.21
N ALA A 276 -7.49 -6.12 -9.68
CA ALA A 276 -7.09 -6.56 -11.02
C ALA A 276 -7.20 -8.09 -11.20
N LYS A 277 -7.07 -8.87 -10.11
CA LYS A 277 -7.20 -10.35 -10.15
C LYS A 277 -8.66 -10.80 -10.08
N TYR A 278 -9.41 -10.24 -9.14
CA TYR A 278 -10.74 -10.73 -8.74
C TYR A 278 -11.91 -9.86 -9.24
N HIS A 279 -11.63 -8.61 -9.64
CA HIS A 279 -12.59 -7.61 -10.14
C HIS A 279 -13.84 -7.46 -9.26
N PHE A 280 -13.69 -7.57 -7.94
CA PHE A 280 -14.75 -7.18 -7.03
C PHE A 280 -15.06 -5.69 -7.23
N ASN A 281 -16.34 -5.34 -7.17
CA ASN A 281 -16.83 -3.96 -7.38
C ASN A 281 -17.17 -3.25 -6.06
N GLN A 282 -17.06 -3.97 -4.94
CA GLN A 282 -17.29 -3.42 -3.61
C GLN A 282 -16.43 -4.11 -2.56
N ILE A 283 -16.01 -3.34 -1.57
CA ILE A 283 -15.36 -3.82 -0.36
C ILE A 283 -15.80 -2.97 0.83
N TYR A 284 -15.95 -3.61 1.99
CA TYR A 284 -16.20 -2.92 3.26
C TYR A 284 -14.94 -2.91 4.10
N ILE A 285 -14.68 -1.81 4.79
CA ILE A 285 -13.52 -1.66 5.66
C ILE A 285 -13.99 -1.57 7.11
N THR A 286 -13.43 -2.44 7.95
CA THR A 286 -13.58 -2.36 9.41
C THR A 286 -12.21 -2.15 10.02
N ALA A 287 -12.02 -1.07 10.76
CA ALA A 287 -10.71 -0.72 11.27
C ALA A 287 -10.74 -0.42 12.76
N HIS A 288 -9.65 -0.77 13.46
CA HIS A 288 -9.51 -0.53 14.90
C HIS A 288 -8.32 0.40 15.19
N SER A 289 -8.52 1.33 16.12
CA SER A 289 -7.48 2.23 16.63
C SER A 289 -6.76 2.93 15.48
N MET A 290 -5.42 2.93 15.47
CA MET A 290 -4.61 3.51 14.41
C MET A 290 -4.92 2.97 13.00
N GLY A 291 -5.46 1.75 12.88
CA GLY A 291 -5.92 1.20 11.61
C GLY A 291 -7.01 2.05 10.94
N GLY A 292 -7.81 2.77 11.72
CA GLY A 292 -8.80 3.71 11.18
C GLY A 292 -8.16 4.94 10.51
N LEU A 293 -6.98 5.36 10.95
CA LEU A 293 -6.21 6.42 10.29
C LEU A 293 -5.59 5.92 8.99
N VAL A 294 -5.09 4.68 8.96
CA VAL A 294 -4.63 4.02 7.73
C VAL A 294 -5.79 3.94 6.72
N ALA A 295 -6.95 3.45 7.15
CA ALA A 295 -8.14 3.34 6.31
C ALA A 295 -8.60 4.69 5.75
N ARG A 296 -8.70 5.72 6.61
CA ARG A 296 -9.09 7.06 6.15
C ARG A 296 -8.08 7.64 5.18
N SER A 297 -6.78 7.54 5.49
CA SER A 297 -5.71 8.00 4.58
C SER A 297 -5.80 7.32 3.23
N PHE A 298 -6.09 6.01 3.22
CA PHE A 298 -6.26 5.24 1.99
C PHE A 298 -7.45 5.75 1.18
N ILE A 299 -8.63 5.88 1.81
CA ILE A 299 -9.84 6.32 1.12
C ILE A 299 -9.66 7.73 0.54
N ILE A 300 -9.25 8.72 1.34
CA ILE A 300 -9.23 10.12 0.87
C ILE A 300 -8.13 10.39 -0.17
N ASN A 301 -7.03 9.64 -0.17
CA ASN A 301 -5.89 9.88 -1.07
C ASN A 301 -5.95 9.03 -2.33
N HIS A 302 -6.76 7.97 -2.34
CA HIS A 302 -6.72 6.95 -3.39
C HIS A 302 -8.10 6.52 -3.91
N ASP A 303 -9.18 7.20 -3.55
CA ASP A 303 -10.54 6.93 -4.06
C ASP A 303 -10.60 6.92 -5.59
N ASP A 304 -9.94 7.88 -6.24
CA ASP A 304 -9.88 7.97 -7.71
C ASP A 304 -9.27 6.71 -8.35
N GLN A 305 -8.28 6.11 -7.67
CA GLN A 305 -7.62 4.88 -8.14
C GLN A 305 -8.34 3.61 -7.66
N PHE A 306 -9.12 3.72 -6.58
CA PHE A 306 -9.78 2.59 -5.95
C PHE A 306 -11.17 2.99 -5.39
N PRO A 307 -12.18 3.21 -6.26
CA PRO A 307 -13.50 3.71 -5.85
C PRO A 307 -14.44 2.61 -5.32
N TYR A 308 -13.88 1.50 -4.83
CA TYR A 308 -14.63 0.28 -4.50
C TYR A 308 -15.03 0.21 -3.02
N VAL A 309 -14.54 1.11 -2.16
CA VAL A 309 -14.94 1.15 -0.75
C VAL A 309 -16.36 1.70 -0.64
N LYS A 310 -17.29 0.93 -0.05
CA LYS A 310 -18.71 1.38 0.09
C LYS A 310 -19.13 1.61 1.54
N LEU A 311 -18.49 0.93 2.49
CA LEU A 311 -18.78 1.03 3.92
C LEU A 311 -17.46 1.10 4.69
N PHE A 312 -17.35 2.06 5.59
CA PHE A 312 -16.23 2.20 6.52
C PHE A 312 -16.75 2.28 7.96
N ILE A 313 -16.36 1.31 8.79
CA ILE A 313 -16.68 1.29 10.23
C ILE A 313 -15.36 1.35 11.02
N ALA A 314 -15.22 2.37 11.85
CA ALA A 314 -14.01 2.63 12.62
C ALA A 314 -14.26 2.51 14.12
N LEU A 315 -13.44 1.72 14.80
CA LEU A 315 -13.56 1.38 16.21
C LEU A 315 -12.39 2.01 16.99
N ALA A 316 -12.68 2.88 17.95
CA ALA A 316 -11.71 3.50 18.86
C ALA A 316 -10.54 4.23 18.15
N THR A 317 -10.78 4.82 16.97
CA THR A 317 -9.74 5.50 16.19
C THR A 317 -9.33 6.84 16.82
N PRO A 318 -8.02 7.12 16.99
CA PRO A 318 -7.52 8.38 17.52
C PRO A 318 -7.53 9.50 16.46
N TRP A 319 -8.73 9.98 16.10
CA TRP A 319 -8.92 10.94 15.00
C TRP A 319 -8.18 12.27 15.16
N GLY A 320 -8.04 12.74 16.39
CA GLY A 320 -7.29 13.95 16.73
C GLY A 320 -5.79 13.71 16.97
N GLY A 321 -5.29 12.50 16.71
CA GLY A 321 -3.94 12.07 17.08
C GLY A 321 -3.81 11.66 18.54
N ASP A 322 -2.58 11.42 18.99
CA ASP A 322 -2.24 10.98 20.33
C ASP A 322 -1.14 11.86 20.93
N ARG A 323 -1.45 12.50 22.07
CA ARG A 323 -0.49 13.35 22.80
C ARG A 323 0.70 12.55 23.35
N MET A 324 0.54 11.25 23.61
CA MET A 324 1.67 10.42 24.04
C MET A 324 2.67 10.19 22.91
N ALA A 325 2.19 10.07 21.67
CA ALA A 325 3.04 10.05 20.49
C ALA A 325 3.82 11.38 20.33
N GLU A 326 3.15 12.54 20.48
CA GLU A 326 3.83 13.86 20.47
C GLU A 326 4.91 13.97 21.55
N TYR A 327 4.60 13.55 22.77
CA TYR A 327 5.58 13.51 23.86
C TYR A 327 6.74 12.57 23.52
N GLY A 328 6.46 11.38 22.98
CA GLY A 328 7.46 10.42 22.52
C GLY A 328 8.39 10.99 21.45
N VAL A 329 7.86 11.71 20.47
CA VAL A 329 8.65 12.40 19.43
C VAL A 329 9.58 13.45 20.04
N LYS A 330 9.10 14.21 21.04
CA LYS A 330 9.87 15.30 21.67
C LYS A 330 10.93 14.80 22.65
N GLN A 331 10.66 13.71 23.37
CA GLN A 331 11.44 13.32 24.56
C GLN A 331 12.16 11.97 24.42
N SER A 332 11.74 11.09 23.52
CA SER A 332 12.34 9.76 23.39
C SER A 332 13.69 9.82 22.65
N PRO A 333 14.72 9.08 23.08
CA PRO A 333 15.99 8.98 22.36
C PRO A 333 15.88 8.22 21.02
N ALA A 334 14.78 7.49 20.82
CA ALA A 334 14.42 6.84 19.56
C ALA A 334 12.89 6.94 19.36
N VAL A 335 12.47 7.36 18.16
CA VAL A 335 11.07 7.66 17.84
C VAL A 335 10.50 6.52 17.01
N ILE A 336 9.35 5.95 17.39
CA ILE A 336 8.64 5.01 16.51
C ILE A 336 8.09 5.81 15.33
N PRO A 337 8.33 5.44 14.06
CA PRO A 337 7.96 6.27 12.91
C PRO A 337 6.48 6.70 12.90
N CYS A 338 5.55 5.81 13.25
CA CYS A 338 4.12 6.14 13.32
C CYS A 338 3.78 7.23 14.34
N TRP A 339 4.61 7.45 15.39
CA TRP A 339 4.38 8.52 16.35
C TRP A 339 4.47 9.90 15.73
N ILE A 340 5.28 10.07 14.68
CA ILE A 340 5.39 11.33 13.97
C ILE A 340 4.07 11.68 13.27
N ASP A 341 3.38 10.67 12.73
CA ASP A 341 2.07 10.80 12.08
C ASP A 341 0.92 10.94 13.08
N LEU A 342 1.07 10.41 14.29
CA LEU A 342 0.06 10.46 15.34
C LEU A 342 0.06 11.77 16.13
N GLN A 343 0.99 12.70 15.90
CA GLN A 343 1.03 13.92 16.67
C GLN A 343 -0.24 14.76 16.44
N PRO A 344 -0.93 15.20 17.51
CA PRO A 344 -2.01 16.17 17.36
C PRO A 344 -1.49 17.42 16.64
N GLU A 345 -2.29 17.96 15.73
CA GLU A 345 -1.90 19.09 14.87
C GLU A 345 -0.66 18.84 13.97
N GLY A 346 -0.17 17.61 13.86
CA GLY A 346 0.87 17.22 12.91
C GLY A 346 0.38 17.22 11.47
N ASP A 347 1.31 17.29 10.52
CA ASP A 347 1.00 17.41 9.09
C ASP A 347 0.13 16.26 8.57
N PHE A 348 0.39 15.03 9.04
CA PHE A 348 -0.43 13.87 8.68
C PHE A 348 -1.86 13.96 9.22
N ILE A 349 -2.06 14.29 10.50
CA ILE A 349 -3.42 14.45 11.05
C ILE A 349 -4.18 15.56 10.32
N LYS A 350 -3.50 16.66 9.96
CA LYS A 350 -4.11 17.74 9.18
C LYS A 350 -4.50 17.30 7.78
N SER A 351 -3.63 16.54 7.10
CA SER A 351 -3.90 16.05 5.74
C SER A 351 -5.10 15.11 5.67
N LEU A 352 -5.43 14.40 6.76
CA LEU A 352 -6.64 13.56 6.80
C LEU A 352 -7.96 14.32 6.61
N TYR A 353 -7.94 15.65 6.75
CA TYR A 353 -9.15 16.48 6.72
C TYR A 353 -9.05 17.64 5.72
N THR A 354 -8.05 17.63 4.82
CA THR A 354 -8.02 18.53 3.66
C THR A 354 -9.07 18.14 2.63
N THR A 355 -9.41 16.85 2.57
CA THR A 355 -10.43 16.27 1.70
C THR A 355 -11.48 15.55 2.55
N LYS A 356 -12.76 15.68 2.20
CA LYS A 356 -13.86 14.94 2.83
C LYS A 356 -13.86 13.49 2.34
N LEU A 357 -14.45 12.58 3.12
CA LEU A 357 -14.75 11.25 2.60
C LEU A 357 -15.67 11.34 1.36
N PRO A 358 -15.44 10.50 0.33
CA PRO A 358 -16.30 10.43 -0.84
C PRO A 358 -17.75 10.15 -0.47
N GLU A 359 -18.70 10.81 -1.15
CA GLU A 359 -20.14 10.69 -0.83
C GLU A 359 -20.69 9.27 -0.93
N HIS A 360 -20.05 8.43 -1.74
CA HIS A 360 -20.44 7.03 -1.94
C HIS A 360 -19.96 6.10 -0.81
N VAL A 361 -19.11 6.58 0.11
CA VAL A 361 -18.63 5.83 1.27
C VAL A 361 -19.51 6.13 2.48
N SER A 362 -20.22 5.12 2.99
CA SER A 362 -20.95 5.26 4.26
C SER A 362 -20.02 5.05 5.44
N PHE A 363 -19.89 6.08 6.29
CA PHE A 363 -18.94 6.07 7.41
C PHE A 363 -19.65 6.03 8.78
N TYR A 364 -19.19 5.15 9.67
CA TYR A 364 -19.69 5.01 11.04
C TYR A 364 -18.52 4.97 12.05
N MET A 365 -18.70 5.63 13.19
CA MET A 365 -17.71 5.69 14.26
C MET A 365 -18.21 5.02 15.53
N PHE A 366 -17.36 4.20 16.13
CA PHE A 366 -17.61 3.49 17.37
C PHE A 366 -16.52 3.90 18.35
N TYR A 367 -16.88 4.30 19.58
CA TYR A 367 -15.91 4.67 20.60
C TYR A 367 -16.28 4.14 21.98
N GLY A 368 -15.25 3.79 22.74
CA GLY A 368 -15.35 3.42 24.14
C GLY A 368 -15.21 4.63 25.06
N HIS A 369 -15.76 4.55 26.27
CA HIS A 369 -15.58 5.56 27.31
C HIS A 369 -15.23 4.96 28.69
N LYS A 370 -14.81 3.69 28.75
CA LYS A 370 -14.45 2.98 29.98
C LYS A 370 -12.97 3.22 30.37
N GLY A 371 -12.56 4.48 30.42
CA GLY A 371 -11.23 4.86 30.89
C GLY A 371 -11.07 4.76 32.41
N SER A 372 -9.81 4.75 32.86
CA SER A 372 -9.51 4.77 34.30
C SER A 372 -9.91 6.11 34.94
N ARG A 373 -10.50 6.06 36.14
CA ARG A 373 -10.81 7.26 36.95
C ARG A 373 -9.52 7.81 37.55
N ASN A 374 -8.85 8.70 36.82
CA ASN A 374 -7.71 9.45 37.32
C ASN A 374 -8.00 10.96 37.23
N PRO A 375 -8.10 11.70 38.36
CA PRO A 375 -8.42 13.13 38.35
C PRO A 375 -7.36 14.00 37.66
N PHE A 376 -6.16 13.47 37.41
CA PHE A 376 -5.07 14.16 36.71
C PHE A 376 -4.95 13.76 35.23
N ARG A 377 -5.83 12.89 34.70
CA ARG A 377 -5.88 12.53 33.28
C ARG A 377 -7.21 12.94 32.68
N SER A 378 -7.18 13.43 31.44
CA SER A 378 -8.39 13.68 30.65
C SER A 378 -9.17 12.37 30.46
N ASN A 379 -10.50 12.49 30.32
CA ASN A 379 -11.35 11.34 30.00
C ASN A 379 -10.82 10.60 28.76
N ASN A 380 -10.84 9.27 28.81
CA ASN A 380 -10.24 8.39 27.82
C ASN A 380 -11.02 7.07 27.75
N ASP A 381 -10.66 6.22 26.80
CA ASP A 381 -11.10 4.82 26.69
C ASP A 381 -10.09 3.85 27.32
N GLY A 382 -9.19 4.32 28.18
CA GLY A 382 -8.08 3.54 28.75
C GLY A 382 -6.76 3.70 27.99
N THR A 383 -6.78 4.14 26.73
CA THR A 383 -5.57 4.40 25.93
C THR A 383 -5.59 5.80 25.31
N ILE A 384 -6.66 6.14 24.59
CA ILE A 384 -6.80 7.37 23.81
C ILE A 384 -7.78 8.33 24.50
N THR A 385 -7.50 9.63 24.46
CA THR A 385 -8.39 10.64 25.05
C THR A 385 -9.70 10.75 24.27
N LEU A 386 -10.81 10.99 24.98
CA LEU A 386 -12.11 11.22 24.33
C LEU A 386 -12.06 12.41 23.37
N SER A 387 -11.23 13.43 23.62
CA SER A 387 -11.05 14.56 22.70
C SER A 387 -10.48 14.15 21.34
N SER A 388 -9.69 13.07 21.29
CA SER A 388 -9.16 12.53 20.04
C SER A 388 -10.16 11.57 19.38
N LEU A 389 -10.82 10.70 20.17
CA LEU A 389 -11.86 9.81 19.66
C LEU A 389 -13.08 10.57 19.11
N LEU A 390 -13.37 11.73 19.71
CA LEU A 390 -14.47 12.63 19.36
C LEU A 390 -13.94 13.92 18.72
N ASP A 391 -12.92 13.83 17.87
CA ASP A 391 -12.57 14.95 17.01
C ASP A 391 -13.78 15.34 16.15
N HIS A 392 -14.09 16.63 16.05
CA HIS A 392 -15.30 17.11 15.37
C HIS A 392 -15.26 16.87 13.86
N ARG A 393 -14.06 16.82 13.25
CA ARG A 393 -13.88 16.72 11.79
C ARG A 393 -14.48 15.43 11.23
N PRO A 394 -14.09 14.21 11.67
CA PRO A 394 -14.70 12.98 11.17
C PRO A 394 -16.13 12.79 11.68
N GLN A 395 -16.49 13.30 12.87
CA GLN A 395 -17.88 13.23 13.36
C GLN A 395 -18.86 13.96 12.44
N SER A 396 -18.43 15.06 11.80
CA SER A 396 -19.25 15.79 10.85
C SER A 396 -19.49 15.04 9.53
N GLU A 397 -18.66 14.03 9.23
CA GLU A 397 -18.77 13.18 8.04
C GLU A 397 -19.44 11.82 8.35
N ALA A 398 -19.41 11.39 9.61
CA ALA A 398 -19.99 10.13 10.04
C ALA A 398 -21.52 10.16 9.97
N LYS A 399 -22.12 9.10 9.43
CA LYS A 399 -23.59 8.91 9.45
C LYS A 399 -24.11 8.76 10.86
N MET A 400 -23.32 8.14 11.74
CA MET A 400 -23.65 7.97 13.15
C MET A 400 -22.38 7.71 13.98
N ASN A 401 -22.41 8.19 15.22
CA ASN A 401 -21.39 7.95 16.24
C ASN A 401 -22.02 7.13 17.37
N TYR A 402 -21.45 5.96 17.69
CA TYR A 402 -21.93 5.06 18.72
C TYR A 402 -20.96 5.01 19.90
N ALA A 403 -21.50 5.25 21.10
CA ALA A 403 -20.77 5.19 22.35
C ALA A 403 -21.00 3.84 23.04
N PHE A 404 -19.94 3.24 23.56
CA PHE A 404 -20.02 1.99 24.30
C PHE A 404 -19.29 2.10 25.64
N ASN A 405 -19.79 1.37 26.64
CA ASN A 405 -19.12 1.22 27.93
C ASN A 405 -17.98 0.20 27.84
N GLU A 406 -17.09 0.41 26.88
CA GLU A 406 -15.90 -0.40 26.60
C GLU A 406 -14.65 0.47 26.68
N ASP A 407 -13.52 -0.18 26.90
CA ASP A 407 -12.20 0.43 26.77
C ASP A 407 -11.65 0.23 25.34
N HIS A 408 -10.44 0.73 25.09
CA HIS A 408 -9.80 0.74 23.78
C HIS A 408 -9.71 -0.66 23.15
N GLY A 409 -9.49 -1.71 23.96
CA GLY A 409 -9.30 -3.07 23.47
C GLY A 409 -10.56 -3.93 23.55
N THR A 410 -11.31 -3.82 24.65
CA THR A 410 -12.54 -4.60 24.92
C THR A 410 -13.64 -4.36 23.89
N ILE A 411 -13.61 -3.22 23.19
CA ILE A 411 -14.50 -2.93 22.06
C ILE A 411 -14.47 -4.03 20.97
N LEU A 412 -13.35 -4.75 20.79
CA LEU A 412 -13.21 -5.85 19.83
C LEU A 412 -13.88 -7.15 20.26
N PHE A 413 -14.27 -7.28 21.52
CA PHE A 413 -14.83 -8.51 22.11
C PHE A 413 -16.24 -8.29 22.66
N SER A 414 -16.79 -7.09 22.49
CA SER A 414 -18.06 -6.68 23.09
C SER A 414 -19.26 -7.19 22.27
N LYS A 415 -20.22 -7.78 22.98
CA LYS A 415 -21.50 -8.23 22.39
C LYS A 415 -22.32 -7.06 21.86
N ASP A 416 -22.36 -5.95 22.59
CA ASP A 416 -23.18 -4.78 22.21
C ASP A 416 -22.60 -4.08 20.98
N VAL A 417 -21.27 -3.96 20.92
CA VAL A 417 -20.55 -3.44 19.76
C VAL A 417 -20.85 -4.31 18.53
N LEU A 418 -20.69 -5.63 18.66
CA LEU A 418 -20.90 -6.55 17.55
C LEU A 418 -22.36 -6.57 17.08
N ALA A 419 -23.33 -6.47 17.99
CA ALA A 419 -24.74 -6.39 17.63
C ALA A 419 -25.02 -5.13 16.78
N GLN A 420 -24.50 -3.98 17.20
CA GLN A 420 -24.62 -2.73 16.44
C GLN A 420 -23.87 -2.79 15.11
N TYR A 421 -22.69 -3.41 15.08
CA TYR A 421 -21.91 -3.66 13.87
C TYR A 421 -22.69 -4.49 12.85
N ASN A 422 -23.23 -5.64 13.27
CA ASN A 422 -24.02 -6.52 12.42
C ASN A 422 -25.31 -5.84 11.93
N ALA A 423 -25.95 -5.02 12.76
CA ALA A 423 -27.13 -4.26 12.35
C ALA A 423 -26.80 -3.29 11.20
N ILE A 424 -25.68 -2.56 11.28
CA ILE A 424 -25.23 -1.65 10.22
C ILE A 424 -24.84 -2.44 8.98
N LEU A 425 -24.01 -3.46 9.15
CA LEU A 425 -23.47 -4.29 8.08
C LEU A 425 -24.59 -4.94 7.25
N ASN A 426 -25.52 -5.63 7.91
CA ASN A 426 -26.63 -6.32 7.26
C ASN A 426 -27.58 -5.36 6.57
N THR A 427 -27.97 -4.27 7.25
CA THR A 427 -28.88 -3.26 6.69
C THR A 427 -28.26 -2.56 5.48
N PHE A 428 -26.95 -2.28 5.53
CA PHE A 428 -26.24 -1.65 4.43
C PHE A 428 -26.14 -2.59 3.23
N ASP A 429 -25.70 -3.83 3.44
CA ASP A 429 -25.57 -4.83 2.37
C ASP A 429 -26.93 -5.22 1.77
N GLU A 430 -28.01 -5.30 2.55
CA GLU A 430 -29.37 -5.51 2.03
C GLU A 430 -29.81 -4.37 1.12
N LYS A 431 -29.56 -3.11 1.51
CA LYS A 431 -29.85 -1.95 0.66
C LYS A 431 -29.01 -1.95 -0.61
N GLN A 432 -27.75 -2.36 -0.53
CA GLN A 432 -26.87 -2.49 -1.70
C GLN A 432 -27.28 -3.64 -2.62
N ARG A 433 -27.65 -4.81 -2.08
CA ARG A 433 -28.15 -5.93 -2.89
C ARG A 433 -29.49 -5.59 -3.54
N ALA A 434 -30.38 -4.88 -2.83
CA ALA A 434 -31.62 -4.38 -3.41
C ALA A 434 -31.38 -3.32 -4.51
N SER A 435 -30.30 -2.53 -4.42
CA SER A 435 -29.90 -1.61 -5.50
C SER A 435 -29.18 -2.31 -6.65
N LEU A 436 -28.39 -3.36 -6.39
CA LEU A 436 -27.72 -4.24 -7.37
C LEU A 436 -28.71 -5.17 -8.11
N HIS A 437 -29.86 -5.48 -7.51
CA HIS A 437 -31.00 -6.09 -8.22
C HIS A 437 -31.63 -5.14 -9.26
N ARG A 438 -31.13 -3.91 -9.42
CA ARG A 438 -31.25 -3.20 -10.70
C ARG A 438 -30.33 -3.88 -11.70
N SER A 439 -30.89 -4.84 -12.41
CA SER A 439 -30.73 -4.98 -13.87
C SER A 439 -29.52 -4.24 -14.47
N GLY A 440 -28.44 -4.97 -14.79
CA GLY A 440 -27.26 -4.44 -15.46
C GLY A 440 -26.81 -5.35 -16.60
N GLY A 441 -26.04 -4.81 -17.54
CA GLY A 441 -25.49 -5.57 -18.65
C GLY A 441 -24.03 -5.93 -18.45
N TYR A 442 -23.50 -6.76 -19.33
CA TYR A 442 -22.14 -7.26 -19.27
C TYR A 442 -21.39 -6.91 -20.56
N LEU A 443 -20.07 -6.82 -20.46
CA LEU A 443 -19.19 -6.61 -21.61
C LEU A 443 -18.18 -7.74 -21.72
N LYS A 444 -18.13 -8.41 -22.87
CA LYS A 444 -17.06 -9.33 -23.20
C LYS A 444 -15.99 -8.59 -24.00
N ILE A 445 -14.77 -8.49 -23.45
CA ILE A 445 -13.69 -7.73 -24.08
C ILE A 445 -12.71 -8.69 -24.74
N LEU A 446 -12.66 -8.66 -26.07
CA LEU A 446 -11.67 -9.39 -26.86
C LEU A 446 -10.59 -8.42 -27.33
N PHE A 447 -9.33 -8.75 -27.05
CA PHE A 447 -8.20 -7.97 -27.53
C PHE A 447 -6.99 -8.81 -27.91
N SER A 448 -6.16 -8.23 -28.77
CA SER A 448 -4.85 -8.76 -29.16
C SER A 448 -3.86 -7.62 -29.33
N TYR A 449 -2.57 -7.92 -29.25
CA TYR A 449 -1.51 -6.98 -29.59
C TYR A 449 -1.00 -7.33 -30.99
N ASP A 450 -0.93 -6.36 -31.90
CA ASP A 450 -0.53 -6.59 -33.30
C ASP A 450 0.99 -6.55 -33.54
N TYR A 451 1.77 -6.63 -32.47
CA TYR A 451 3.21 -6.56 -32.49
C TYR A 451 3.86 -7.55 -31.53
N PRO A 452 5.08 -8.03 -31.83
CA PRO A 452 5.83 -8.85 -30.90
C PRO A 452 6.27 -8.01 -29.71
N PHE A 453 6.13 -8.58 -28.51
CA PHE A 453 6.76 -8.03 -27.30
C PHE A 453 8.09 -8.71 -27.05
N ASP A 454 9.12 -7.90 -26.85
CA ASP A 454 10.33 -8.34 -26.17
C ASP A 454 10.15 -8.07 -24.66
N GLY A 455 9.73 -9.10 -23.90
CA GLY A 455 9.49 -9.01 -22.45
C GLY A 455 8.02 -9.09 -22.03
N VAL A 456 7.60 -8.19 -21.12
CA VAL A 456 6.28 -8.21 -20.46
C VAL A 456 5.26 -7.41 -21.28
N ARG A 457 4.07 -7.96 -21.50
CA ARG A 457 2.96 -7.23 -22.14
C ARG A 457 2.34 -6.22 -21.17
N PRO A 458 2.02 -4.99 -21.59
CA PRO A 458 1.44 -3.96 -20.74
C PRO A 458 -0.02 -4.30 -20.46
N SER A 459 -0.42 -4.23 -19.19
CA SER A 459 -1.80 -4.44 -18.76
C SER A 459 -2.73 -3.39 -19.38
N PRO A 460 -3.80 -3.81 -20.07
CA PRO A 460 -4.77 -2.87 -20.62
C PRO A 460 -5.82 -2.46 -19.58
N THR A 461 -6.43 -1.31 -19.84
CA THR A 461 -7.49 -0.69 -19.06
C THR A 461 -8.67 -0.41 -19.97
N LEU A 462 -9.87 -0.73 -19.49
CA LEU A 462 -11.15 -0.34 -20.07
C LEU A 462 -11.69 0.88 -19.33
N LEU A 463 -11.95 1.95 -20.07
CA LEU A 463 -12.66 3.13 -19.60
C LEU A 463 -14.08 3.11 -20.18
N LEU A 464 -15.10 3.17 -19.33
CA LEU A 464 -16.49 3.31 -19.74
C LEU A 464 -17.02 4.68 -19.31
N GLN A 465 -17.21 5.57 -20.27
CA GLN A 465 -17.82 6.88 -20.06
C GLN A 465 -19.32 6.83 -20.38
N PRO A 466 -20.23 7.07 -19.42
CA PRO A 466 -21.65 7.22 -19.74
C PRO A 466 -21.88 8.45 -20.63
N VAL A 467 -22.62 8.29 -21.72
CA VAL A 467 -22.92 9.38 -22.66
C VAL A 467 -23.71 10.48 -21.95
N GLY A 468 -23.26 11.73 -22.08
CA GLY A 468 -23.92 12.91 -21.51
C GLY A 468 -23.65 13.16 -20.01
N LYS A 469 -22.87 12.31 -19.34
CA LYS A 469 -22.39 12.55 -17.96
C LYS A 469 -20.89 12.79 -17.98
N LYS A 470 -20.45 13.89 -17.37
CA LYS A 470 -19.03 14.16 -17.12
C LYS A 470 -18.63 13.63 -15.75
N ASN A 471 -17.39 13.17 -15.59
CA ASN A 471 -16.80 12.68 -14.33
C ASN A 471 -17.58 11.51 -13.72
N ALA A 472 -18.03 10.58 -14.57
CA ALA A 472 -18.82 9.42 -14.19
C ALA A 472 -18.25 8.14 -14.80
N GLU A 473 -16.95 8.14 -15.09
CA GLU A 473 -16.26 7.06 -15.76
C GLU A 473 -16.13 5.83 -14.86
N THR A 474 -16.21 4.65 -15.46
CA THR A 474 -15.83 3.40 -14.80
C THR A 474 -14.52 2.90 -15.40
N VAL A 475 -13.50 2.75 -14.56
CA VAL A 475 -12.17 2.28 -14.93
C VAL A 475 -12.00 0.83 -14.50
N ILE A 476 -11.61 -0.04 -15.42
CA ILE A 476 -11.36 -1.46 -15.16
C ILE A 476 -9.99 -1.84 -15.68
N GLU A 477 -9.09 -2.23 -14.78
CA GLU A 477 -7.79 -2.80 -15.15
C GLU A 477 -7.92 -4.28 -15.48
N LEU A 478 -7.21 -4.71 -16.52
CA LEU A 478 -7.14 -6.10 -16.97
C LEU A 478 -5.68 -6.55 -17.06
N SER A 479 -5.44 -7.85 -16.91
CA SER A 479 -4.18 -8.48 -17.29
C SER A 479 -4.04 -8.52 -18.81
N ALA A 480 -2.80 -8.54 -19.31
CA ALA A 480 -2.51 -8.75 -20.73
C ALA A 480 -2.97 -10.12 -21.28
N TYR A 481 -3.47 -11.01 -20.40
CA TYR A 481 -3.99 -12.33 -20.74
C TYR A 481 -5.51 -12.47 -20.55
N ASP A 482 -6.22 -11.41 -20.15
CA ASP A 482 -7.68 -11.44 -19.87
C ASP A 482 -8.58 -11.32 -21.13
N SER A 483 -8.02 -11.50 -22.33
CA SER A 483 -8.80 -11.43 -23.57
C SER A 483 -9.90 -12.50 -23.61
N GLY A 484 -11.15 -12.07 -23.83
CA GLY A 484 -12.35 -12.90 -23.82
C GLY A 484 -13.13 -12.90 -22.50
N ARG A 485 -12.64 -12.22 -21.47
CA ARG A 485 -13.32 -12.12 -20.16
C ARG A 485 -14.60 -11.29 -20.24
N ILE A 486 -15.60 -11.70 -19.47
CA ILE A 486 -16.87 -11.00 -19.27
C ILE A 486 -16.76 -10.12 -18.02
N LEU A 487 -17.08 -8.84 -18.16
CA LEU A 487 -17.02 -7.81 -17.12
C LEU A 487 -18.43 -7.30 -16.80
N GLY A 488 -18.66 -6.89 -15.56
CA GLY A 488 -19.94 -6.34 -15.11
C GLY A 488 -20.50 -7.04 -13.86
N PRO A 489 -21.78 -6.82 -13.51
CA PRO A 489 -22.76 -6.03 -14.26
C PRO A 489 -22.44 -4.53 -14.22
N PHE A 490 -22.62 -3.85 -15.34
CA PHE A 490 -22.58 -2.39 -15.45
C PHE A 490 -24.00 -1.82 -15.50
N PRO A 491 -24.22 -0.57 -15.06
CA PRO A 491 -25.51 0.07 -15.22
C PRO A 491 -25.96 0.10 -16.68
N VAL A 492 -27.26 -0.03 -16.92
CA VAL A 492 -27.84 0.06 -18.26
C VAL A 492 -27.71 1.49 -18.78
N GLY A 493 -27.32 1.63 -20.05
CA GLY A 493 -27.20 2.92 -20.69
C GLY A 493 -26.27 2.90 -21.90
N ASP A 494 -26.11 4.07 -22.51
CA ASP A 494 -25.16 4.29 -23.60
C ASP A 494 -23.83 4.77 -23.04
N TYR A 495 -22.76 4.15 -23.52
CA TYR A 495 -21.39 4.41 -23.09
C TYR A 495 -20.48 4.65 -24.28
N LEU A 496 -19.41 5.40 -24.04
CA LEU A 496 -18.23 5.43 -24.87
C LEU A 496 -17.16 4.56 -24.19
N ALA A 497 -16.77 3.46 -24.85
CA ALA A 497 -15.80 2.51 -24.34
C ALA A 497 -14.43 2.75 -24.99
N THR A 498 -13.44 3.12 -24.16
CA THR A 498 -12.06 3.28 -24.60
C THR A 498 -11.20 2.18 -24.00
N PHE A 499 -10.30 1.60 -24.81
CA PHE A 499 -9.48 0.48 -24.39
C PHE A 499 -8.02 0.68 -24.83
N GLY A 500 -7.09 0.53 -23.90
CA GLY A 500 -5.67 0.69 -24.17
C GLY A 500 -4.82 0.33 -22.97
N ALA A 501 -3.51 0.28 -23.15
CA ALA A 501 -2.54 0.11 -22.09
C ALA A 501 -1.60 1.32 -22.04
N PHE A 502 -0.80 1.45 -20.99
CA PHE A 502 0.12 2.59 -20.85
C PHE A 502 1.04 2.76 -22.09
N THR A 503 1.56 1.65 -22.63
CA THR A 503 2.46 1.62 -23.82
C THR A 503 1.83 0.98 -25.06
N ALA A 504 0.50 0.86 -25.09
CA ALA A 504 -0.22 0.32 -26.25
C ALA A 504 -1.58 1.02 -26.42
N ILE A 505 -1.95 1.39 -27.64
CA ILE A 505 -3.19 2.14 -27.90
C ILE A 505 -4.18 1.30 -28.71
N GLY A 506 -5.44 1.28 -28.25
CA GLY A 506 -6.60 0.91 -29.06
C GLY A 506 -7.23 2.19 -29.59
N ARG A 507 -7.02 2.50 -30.87
CA ARG A 507 -7.26 3.83 -31.46
C ARG A 507 -8.73 4.29 -31.54
N ASN A 508 -9.68 3.51 -31.03
CA ASN A 508 -11.10 3.75 -31.23
C ASN A 508 -11.85 3.80 -29.91
N ASP A 509 -12.52 4.93 -29.69
CA ASP A 509 -13.66 4.99 -28.79
C ASP A 509 -14.82 4.25 -29.43
N VAL A 510 -15.32 3.22 -28.76
CA VAL A 510 -16.39 2.38 -29.29
C VAL A 510 -17.69 2.74 -28.56
N PRO A 511 -18.69 3.32 -29.23
CA PRO A 511 -20.00 3.48 -28.61
C PRO A 511 -20.61 2.11 -28.33
N VAL A 512 -21.09 1.90 -27.11
CA VAL A 512 -21.70 0.65 -26.69
C VAL A 512 -22.94 0.93 -25.85
N THR A 513 -24.05 0.29 -26.20
CA THR A 513 -25.24 0.26 -25.35
C THR A 513 -25.16 -0.98 -24.47
N ILE A 514 -25.16 -0.77 -23.16
CA ILE A 514 -25.22 -1.84 -22.17
C ILE A 514 -26.70 -2.08 -21.85
N ALA A 515 -27.25 -3.18 -22.36
CA ALA A 515 -28.62 -3.59 -22.09
C ALA A 515 -28.71 -4.53 -20.89
N ASN A 516 -29.87 -4.56 -20.23
CA ASN A 516 -30.06 -5.36 -19.04
C ASN A 516 -29.87 -6.86 -19.31
N THR A 517 -29.12 -7.57 -18.47
CA THR A 517 -28.87 -9.03 -18.53
C THR A 517 -28.25 -9.54 -19.83
N GLU A 518 -27.90 -8.65 -20.75
CA GLU A 518 -27.26 -9.00 -22.02
C GLU A 518 -25.74 -8.83 -21.91
N THR A 519 -25.00 -9.54 -22.76
CA THR A 519 -23.54 -9.39 -22.89
C THR A 519 -23.21 -8.83 -24.27
N SER A 520 -22.70 -7.59 -24.32
CA SER A 520 -22.18 -7.00 -25.56
C SER A 520 -20.71 -7.34 -25.73
N GLU A 521 -20.26 -7.58 -26.97
CA GLU A 521 -18.87 -7.94 -27.27
C GLU A 521 -18.13 -6.74 -27.87
N LEU A 522 -16.96 -6.39 -27.30
CA LEU A 522 -16.07 -5.35 -27.82
C LEU A 522 -14.75 -5.98 -28.27
N LYS A 523 -14.24 -5.53 -29.42
CA LYS A 523 -13.01 -6.03 -30.03
C LYS A 523 -12.00 -4.92 -30.22
N TYR A 524 -10.79 -5.14 -29.73
CA TYR A 524 -9.69 -4.18 -29.84
C TYR A 524 -8.41 -4.85 -30.37
N ILE A 525 -7.69 -4.12 -31.20
CA ILE A 525 -6.33 -4.46 -31.59
C ILE A 525 -5.44 -3.35 -31.05
N LEU A 526 -4.54 -3.73 -30.14
CA LEU A 526 -3.62 -2.81 -29.47
C LEU A 526 -2.33 -2.69 -30.28
N THR A 527 -2.02 -1.45 -30.66
CA THR A 527 -0.79 -1.09 -31.40
C THR A 527 0.21 -0.43 -30.47
N PRO A 528 1.53 -0.48 -30.75
CA PRO A 528 2.52 0.14 -29.86
C PRO A 528 2.29 1.65 -29.71
N ASP A 529 2.36 2.14 -28.48
CA ASP A 529 2.47 3.55 -28.19
C ASP A 529 3.80 3.82 -27.47
N ASN A 530 4.66 4.55 -28.15
CA ASN A 530 6.02 4.82 -27.70
C ASN A 530 6.01 5.97 -26.70
N VAL A 531 6.45 5.70 -25.48
CA VAL A 531 6.37 6.65 -24.37
C VAL A 531 7.73 6.92 -23.74
N ILE A 532 7.93 8.14 -23.26
CA ILE A 532 9.01 8.49 -22.33
C ILE A 532 8.37 9.04 -21.07
N TYR A 533 8.66 8.44 -19.92
CA TYR A 533 8.04 8.83 -18.65
C TYR A 533 8.97 8.57 -17.48
N GLY A 534 8.67 9.23 -16.37
CA GLY A 534 9.43 9.07 -15.15
C GLY A 534 8.83 9.81 -13.96
N CYS A 535 9.46 9.59 -12.82
CA CYS A 535 9.19 10.27 -11.56
C CYS A 535 10.42 11.07 -11.16
N LEU A 536 10.20 12.31 -10.74
CA LEU A 536 11.19 13.22 -10.21
C LEU A 536 11.19 13.12 -8.69
N ILE A 537 12.37 12.99 -8.12
CA ILE A 537 12.59 12.94 -6.68
C ILE A 537 13.68 13.93 -6.30
N SER A 538 13.79 14.24 -5.02
CA SER A 538 14.85 15.11 -4.51
C SER A 538 15.52 14.48 -3.30
N ALA A 539 16.85 14.61 -3.24
CA ALA A 539 17.62 14.28 -2.05
C ALA A 539 17.24 15.13 -0.82
N MET A 540 16.53 16.26 -1.02
CA MET A 540 15.98 17.12 0.04
C MET A 540 14.59 16.69 0.52
N GLN A 541 14.11 15.49 0.16
CA GLN A 541 12.87 14.97 0.74
C GLN A 541 12.96 14.92 2.28
N SER A 542 11.79 14.95 2.93
CA SER A 542 11.70 15.02 4.39
C SER A 542 12.66 14.03 5.06
N LYS A 543 13.35 14.44 6.12
CA LYS A 543 14.25 13.59 6.92
C LYS A 543 13.58 12.30 7.44
N ASP A 544 12.26 12.27 7.43
CA ASP A 544 11.42 11.16 7.90
C ASP A 544 10.79 10.35 6.74
N TRP A 545 11.23 10.58 5.49
CA TRP A 545 10.80 9.85 4.30
C TRP A 545 11.54 8.51 4.18
N GLY A 546 10.87 7.44 4.59
CA GLY A 546 11.43 6.07 4.60
C GLY A 546 10.95 5.18 3.46
N ALA A 547 11.46 3.94 3.45
CA ALA A 547 11.04 2.90 2.52
C ALA A 547 9.51 2.73 2.49
N GLY A 548 8.92 2.63 1.30
CA GLY A 548 7.48 2.40 1.12
C GLY A 548 6.62 3.67 1.13
N MET A 549 7.19 4.83 1.46
CA MET A 549 6.46 6.10 1.39
C MET A 549 6.24 6.54 -0.06
N PRO A 550 5.10 7.15 -0.42
CA PRO A 550 4.93 7.75 -1.74
C PRO A 550 5.93 8.91 -1.94
N TYR A 551 6.22 9.23 -3.20
CA TYR A 551 7.04 10.40 -3.54
C TYR A 551 6.24 11.69 -3.33
N GLU A 552 6.78 12.61 -2.54
CA GLU A 552 6.24 13.97 -2.41
C GLU A 552 7.12 14.94 -3.21
N ALA A 553 6.49 15.64 -4.16
CA ALA A 553 7.15 16.63 -5.01
C ALA A 553 7.32 17.95 -4.22
N ASN A 554 8.36 18.05 -3.42
CA ASN A 554 8.70 19.25 -2.63
C ASN A 554 9.62 20.21 -3.40
N PHE A 555 9.41 20.36 -4.71
CA PHE A 555 10.20 21.23 -5.57
C PHE A 555 9.33 21.87 -6.65
N THR A 556 9.69 23.09 -7.05
CA THR A 556 8.99 23.82 -8.11
C THR A 556 9.66 23.56 -9.45
N ILE A 557 8.97 22.84 -10.34
CA ILE A 557 9.42 22.64 -11.72
C ILE A 557 9.26 23.94 -12.51
N GLN A 558 10.29 24.29 -13.27
CA GLN A 558 10.29 25.44 -14.18
C GLN A 558 10.00 25.02 -15.62
N SER A 559 10.58 23.89 -16.06
CA SER A 559 10.30 23.30 -17.36
C SER A 559 10.71 21.83 -17.44
N ILE A 560 9.99 21.07 -18.25
CA ILE A 560 10.36 19.74 -18.72
C ILE A 560 10.18 19.76 -20.23
N THR A 561 11.25 19.52 -20.97
CA THR A 561 11.25 19.54 -22.44
C THR A 561 11.90 18.30 -23.02
N LEU A 562 11.40 17.86 -24.16
CA LEU A 562 11.93 16.74 -24.93
C LEU A 562 12.24 17.18 -26.36
N ASN A 563 13.50 16.98 -26.78
CA ASN A 563 14.02 17.38 -28.08
C ASN A 563 14.55 16.16 -28.84
N GLY A 564 14.13 15.92 -30.07
CA GLY A 564 14.68 14.81 -30.86
C GLY A 564 13.76 14.35 -31.97
N ALA A 565 14.29 13.58 -32.93
CA ALA A 565 13.53 13.02 -34.06
C ALA A 565 12.59 14.02 -34.77
N GLY A 566 13.00 15.29 -34.90
CA GLY A 566 12.21 16.35 -35.55
C GLY A 566 11.09 16.95 -34.69
N ILE A 567 10.99 16.62 -33.40
CA ILE A 567 10.02 17.22 -32.47
C ILE A 567 10.70 18.00 -31.34
N HIS A 568 10.00 19.03 -30.88
CA HIS A 568 10.28 19.78 -29.67
C HIS A 568 8.97 19.86 -28.88
N ARG A 569 8.92 19.24 -27.70
CA ARG A 569 7.73 19.25 -26.84
C ARG A 569 8.09 19.77 -25.46
N LYS A 570 7.21 20.60 -24.90
CA LYS A 570 7.31 21.12 -23.53
C LYS A 570 6.05 20.72 -22.78
N LEU A 571 6.22 20.14 -21.59
CA LEU A 571 5.08 19.71 -20.78
C LEU A 571 4.32 20.91 -20.22
N GLN A 572 3.00 20.77 -20.19
CA GLN A 572 2.15 21.65 -19.39
C GLN A 572 2.34 21.30 -17.91
N LEU A 573 2.67 22.30 -17.11
CA LEU A 573 2.77 22.17 -15.66
C LEU A 573 1.37 22.42 -15.10
N LEU A 574 0.67 21.36 -14.71
CA LEU A 574 -0.63 21.48 -14.07
C LEU A 574 -0.42 21.81 -12.58
N GLU A 575 -0.91 22.96 -12.14
CA GLU A 575 -0.98 23.36 -10.73
C GLU A 575 -2.45 23.28 -10.30
N GLY A 576 -2.78 22.39 -9.35
CA GLY A 576 -4.14 22.26 -8.82
C GLY A 576 -4.46 20.87 -8.26
N ASP A 577 -5.52 20.80 -7.45
CA ASP A 577 -6.08 19.58 -6.84
C ASP A 577 -7.07 18.84 -7.78
N ASP A 578 -7.09 19.18 -9.06
CA ASP A 578 -8.18 18.79 -9.95
C ASP A 578 -7.81 17.69 -10.95
N VAL A 579 -8.74 16.74 -11.04
CA VAL A 579 -8.98 15.71 -12.07
C VAL A 579 -8.24 14.37 -11.90
N ASN A 580 -8.94 13.31 -12.32
CA ASN A 580 -8.61 11.89 -12.35
C ASN A 580 -7.42 11.59 -13.30
N ILE A 581 -6.27 12.24 -13.02
CA ILE A 581 -5.19 12.50 -13.99
C ILE A 581 -4.52 11.24 -14.53
N PHE A 582 -4.50 10.14 -13.80
CA PHE A 582 -3.79 8.96 -14.31
C PHE A 582 -4.59 8.23 -15.40
N PHE A 583 -5.92 8.18 -15.30
CA PHE A 583 -6.78 7.44 -16.23
C PHE A 583 -7.26 8.32 -17.40
N ASP A 584 -7.62 9.58 -17.13
CA ASP A 584 -8.05 10.51 -18.19
C ASP A 584 -6.93 10.79 -19.20
N TYR A 585 -5.66 10.75 -18.75
CA TYR A 585 -4.52 11.10 -19.60
C TYR A 585 -3.83 9.92 -20.27
N THR A 586 -3.89 8.72 -19.68
CA THR A 586 -3.49 7.49 -20.38
C THR A 586 -4.42 7.19 -21.55
N VAL A 587 -5.69 7.57 -21.45
CA VAL A 587 -6.66 7.46 -22.53
C VAL A 587 -6.53 8.62 -23.53
N SER A 588 -6.46 9.87 -23.07
CA SER A 588 -6.34 11.03 -23.99
C SER A 588 -4.96 11.19 -24.65
N ARG A 589 -3.95 10.43 -24.20
CA ARG A 589 -2.57 10.44 -24.74
C ARG A 589 -1.94 11.84 -24.74
N ALA A 590 -2.33 12.67 -23.79
CA ALA A 590 -1.77 14.00 -23.62
C ALA A 590 -0.48 13.96 -22.78
N ASP A 591 0.56 14.61 -23.28
CA ASP A 591 1.81 14.79 -22.55
C ASP A 591 1.55 15.62 -21.27
N LEU A 592 2.01 15.17 -20.11
CA LEU A 592 1.71 15.83 -18.82
C LEU A 592 2.84 15.75 -17.81
N TYR A 593 2.82 16.73 -16.90
CA TYR A 593 3.52 16.67 -15.62
C TYR A 593 2.52 16.84 -14.47
N TYR A 594 2.56 15.93 -13.49
CA TYR A 594 1.72 15.98 -12.29
C TYR A 594 2.37 15.30 -11.09
N LYS A 595 2.41 16.00 -9.94
CA LYS A 595 2.94 15.51 -8.65
C LYS A 595 4.28 14.74 -8.78
N GLY A 596 5.23 15.33 -9.51
CA GLY A 596 6.57 14.74 -9.72
C GLY A 596 6.64 13.73 -10.87
N ASN A 597 5.52 13.26 -11.42
CA ASN A 597 5.51 12.33 -12.54
C ASN A 597 5.38 13.09 -13.87
N PHE A 598 6.06 12.61 -14.90
CA PHE A 598 5.95 13.14 -16.25
C PHE A 598 5.81 12.02 -17.27
N VAL A 599 5.10 12.30 -18.37
CA VAL A 599 4.99 11.38 -19.51
C VAL A 599 4.86 12.15 -20.82
N PHE A 600 5.48 11.59 -21.86
CA PHE A 600 5.33 11.95 -23.26
C PHE A 600 4.81 10.73 -24.02
N PHE A 601 3.71 10.87 -24.77
CA PHE A 601 3.07 9.81 -25.56
C PHE A 601 3.33 9.98 -27.06
N GLY A 602 3.13 8.91 -27.84
CA GLY A 602 3.13 8.96 -29.30
C GLY A 602 4.47 9.41 -29.90
N LEU A 603 5.60 8.97 -29.34
CA LEU A 603 6.92 9.37 -29.79
C LEU A 603 7.39 8.54 -31.01
N PRO A 604 7.81 9.18 -32.12
CA PRO A 604 8.52 8.47 -33.17
C PRO A 604 9.77 7.72 -32.63
N PRO A 605 10.15 6.57 -33.21
CA PRO A 605 11.44 5.96 -32.90
C PRO A 605 12.59 6.92 -33.20
N GLY A 606 13.53 7.04 -32.27
CA GLY A 606 14.64 7.99 -32.39
C GLY A 606 15.38 8.26 -31.10
N GLU A 607 16.38 9.12 -31.20
CA GLU A 607 17.12 9.67 -30.05
C GLU A 607 16.47 10.98 -29.61
N TYR A 608 16.29 11.11 -28.31
CA TYR A 608 15.72 12.27 -27.64
C TYR A 608 16.64 12.76 -26.53
N GLU A 609 16.63 14.06 -26.29
CA GLU A 609 17.24 14.69 -25.13
C GLU A 609 16.12 15.23 -24.22
N LEU A 610 16.05 14.67 -23.02
CA LEU A 610 15.18 15.11 -21.94
C LEU A 610 15.93 16.15 -21.11
N ILE A 611 15.34 17.34 -20.97
CA ILE A 611 15.89 18.46 -20.21
C ILE A 611 14.88 18.89 -19.15
N ILE A 612 15.33 18.98 -17.89
CA ILE A 612 14.50 19.34 -16.74
C ILE A 612 15.15 20.47 -15.97
N HIS A 613 14.38 21.53 -15.73
CA HIS A 613 14.75 22.65 -14.88
C HIS A 613 13.80 22.72 -13.69
N ALA A 614 14.37 22.77 -12.49
CA ALA A 614 13.65 22.94 -11.24
C ALA A 614 14.34 24.03 -10.40
N LYS A 615 13.54 24.84 -9.71
CA LYS A 615 14.05 25.97 -8.91
C LYS A 615 14.93 25.45 -7.77
N GLY A 616 16.19 25.90 -7.71
CA GLY A 616 17.16 25.49 -6.68
C GLY A 616 17.86 24.16 -6.95
N TYR A 617 17.77 23.64 -8.19
CA TYR A 617 18.41 22.41 -8.63
C TYR A 617 19.17 22.62 -9.92
N LYS A 618 20.27 21.88 -10.08
CA LYS A 618 21.05 21.86 -11.33
C LYS A 618 20.19 21.32 -12.48
N PRO A 619 20.32 21.86 -13.71
CA PRO A 619 19.64 21.31 -14.88
C PRO A 619 19.96 19.83 -15.06
N PHE A 620 18.94 19.02 -15.27
CA PHE A 620 19.11 17.60 -15.58
C PHE A 620 18.98 17.40 -17.08
N LEU A 621 19.96 16.70 -17.68
CA LEU A 621 19.97 16.34 -19.10
C LEU A 621 20.18 14.84 -19.24
N LYS A 622 19.34 14.18 -20.05
CA LYS A 622 19.48 12.75 -20.34
C LYS A 622 19.10 12.42 -21.78
N LYS A 623 19.94 11.62 -22.42
CA LYS A 623 19.62 11.01 -23.71
C LYS A 623 18.71 9.79 -23.50
N CYS A 624 17.62 9.75 -24.25
CA CYS A 624 16.61 8.70 -24.26
C CYS A 624 16.52 8.12 -25.67
N PHE A 625 16.34 6.80 -25.77
CA PHE A 625 16.21 6.11 -27.06
C PHE A 625 14.86 5.42 -27.12
N VAL A 626 14.05 5.78 -28.11
CA VAL A 626 12.74 5.19 -28.36
C VAL A 626 12.85 4.21 -29.51
N LYS A 627 12.37 2.98 -29.31
CA LYS A 627 12.25 1.95 -30.34
C LYS A 627 10.85 1.35 -30.29
N THR A 628 10.23 1.17 -31.45
CA THR A 628 8.91 0.52 -31.55
C THR A 628 8.94 -0.87 -30.94
N GLY A 629 7.96 -1.19 -30.10
CA GLY A 629 7.81 -2.51 -29.48
C GLY A 629 8.74 -2.77 -28.28
N MET A 630 9.58 -1.80 -27.90
CA MET A 630 10.41 -1.88 -26.70
C MET A 630 9.80 -1.03 -25.59
N GLN A 631 9.43 -1.66 -24.47
CA GLN A 631 8.95 -0.92 -23.31
C GLN A 631 10.10 -0.11 -22.70
N LEU A 632 9.94 1.22 -22.65
CA LEU A 632 10.79 2.06 -21.82
C LEU A 632 10.34 1.90 -20.37
N ASP A 633 11.26 1.46 -19.51
CA ASP A 633 11.01 1.45 -18.07
C ASP A 633 10.91 2.89 -17.55
N PRO A 634 10.12 3.15 -16.49
CA PRO A 634 10.05 4.47 -15.90
C PRO A 634 11.44 4.94 -15.50
N MET A 635 11.71 6.23 -15.71
CA MET A 635 12.90 6.85 -15.14
C MET A 635 12.58 7.31 -13.73
N LEU A 636 13.42 6.92 -12.77
CA LEU A 636 13.48 7.60 -11.48
C LEU A 636 14.63 8.60 -11.53
N ILE A 637 14.32 9.89 -11.45
CA ILE A 637 15.30 10.99 -11.62
C ILE A 637 15.44 11.72 -10.29
N GLU A 638 16.59 11.56 -9.65
CA GLU A 638 16.98 12.31 -8.45
C GLU A 638 17.58 13.66 -8.86
N LEU A 639 16.87 14.74 -8.57
CA LEU A 639 17.32 16.10 -8.83
C LEU A 639 18.44 16.47 -7.85
N THR A 640 19.50 17.08 -8.38
CA THR A 640 20.67 17.51 -7.59
C THR A 640 20.53 18.97 -7.20
N PRO A 641 20.50 19.32 -5.89
CA PRO A 641 20.47 20.71 -5.45
C PRO A 641 21.66 21.53 -5.99
N GLU A 642 21.47 22.84 -6.15
CA GLU A 642 22.52 23.78 -6.61
C GLU A 642 23.75 23.82 -5.71
#